data_AF-R7AC27-F1
#
_entry.id   AF-R7AC27-F1
#
_cell.length_a   1.000
_cell.length_b   1.000
_cell.length_c   1.000
_cell.angle_alpha   90.00
_cell.angle_beta   90.00
_cell.angle_gamma   90.00
#
_symmetry.space_group_name_H-M   'P 1'
#
loop_
_entity.id
_entity.type
_entity.pdbx_description
1 polymer ?
#
loop_
_entity_poly.entity_id
_entity_poly.type
_entity_poly.pdbx_seq_one_letter_code
_entity_poly.pdbx_strand_id
1 'polypeptide(L)'
;MLNDRFMSIRQINMREELRMKKKTYGKTRIKSCSFIKKVTGMVAAVSLAVGMIVLPDNISGTIRKVDAAQPVVKAANVVVVVKFAGDTSDYSVSGYNKAYTSAIEGAPRTYWEYFQRTFNGQNDKFWKGSFKEYFYDISGGRHQVDSVFPQTNDDGTVTYIEMDNTVDNYKGATGEALMIDEIARKLNEAYPSYDGAQLDLNNDGIIDNFMIIPSVTSQNQFTPHSSTGGNTSSFAGRKIGAYNVIENRTSSALPTGMFDIHTAAHEYIHTFGIPDYYRSSYQYAGSGENPVGIWDPMGVPGQRPWPLAVTREAIGWTTVNEKPAADNSYVLYDAAAAYNDADKVQALKFYTPMSASEYFVVEYRKEGSQSDNKSLDRGAPGDGLIVYRVNPSLKDEGNLQGKDYIYVFRPGDTSITASDGIVENAQVGLASYKATRQEIGSLDMNKKITDDAICYSDGRNSGIKINVTAQTDDSVSFNIQFADYSALKLWSPVTDRDGTSPFSSITASAAKAVADGNDIYILAEDIRSANILKYDGSDWKNLGECASGSSGIKTSIAAYDGTSYVLIADYSSGQGRTILKKYNNGVWQQVDVIEGYTANAPALGVAGGSLYALIDNNGKSAKLYKLIDGRLTETGEAIDVNSINSPEIFDYNGVPAVAYGNFSFSNGSANAAVLENGKWHNIMSDTSAYSVSNAVAVSDGVTYILNTYNSGDKIAKLRVIDANGSTDTYKLNGISQGASSGSISVDSGYVYISVVEDGNAITYTASADDLSKFTKLGGTTYSPAGGVSTVISNRVVYSAVVPEVRGTMDVRSYKALDKQDTTKPQPTTTAQAATKPQPTTTAQAATKPQPTTTAQATTKPQPTTTAQTASDTTGNSDDNNGADDSAKADNAAASTAASGSLNVSGINATVSVKNGTVIKNAAGIAVNSGNVYLRAIPKTAGQSEADRIRQAVANQNMDLGNMQFVYYEVELVDAAGNPLTFDGNITVTFAYPEGTDAQTYTFKVLHLLKSGVLDVMDPYVISDGLSVEVSELSPFAIAYKEAASEVVQTGENVSSTQTGDRTPVVILMALIAVSAAVLLGITYSSKNRKSER
;
A
#
# COMPACT_ATOMS: atom_id res chain seq x y z
N MET A 1 14.96 -65.00 36.46
CA MET A 1 15.99 -63.95 36.25
C MET A 1 16.84 -64.19 34.99
N LEU A 2 16.26 -64.51 33.83
CA LEU A 2 17.02 -64.58 32.56
C LEU A 2 16.33 -63.87 31.38
N ASN A 3 14.99 -63.77 31.36
CA ASN A 3 14.27 -63.05 30.30
C ASN A 3 14.42 -61.53 30.38
N ASP A 4 14.41 -60.95 31.58
CA ASP A 4 14.27 -59.50 31.78
C ASP A 4 15.46 -58.71 31.24
N ARG A 5 16.66 -59.30 31.28
CA ARG A 5 17.89 -58.72 30.69
C ARG A 5 17.90 -58.79 29.16
N PHE A 6 17.17 -59.70 28.52
CA PHE A 6 17.11 -59.80 27.06
C PHE A 6 16.13 -58.81 26.42
N MET A 7 15.04 -58.44 27.11
CA MET A 7 14.13 -57.39 26.60
C MET A 7 14.78 -56.00 26.65
N SER A 8 15.47 -55.66 27.74
CA SER A 8 16.13 -54.35 27.91
C SER A 8 17.16 -54.06 26.80
N ILE A 9 18.04 -55.01 26.49
CA ILE A 9 19.07 -54.86 25.45
C ILE A 9 18.44 -54.71 24.06
N ARG A 10 17.34 -55.42 23.75
CA ARG A 10 16.60 -55.23 22.49
C ARG A 10 15.97 -53.84 22.38
N GLN A 11 15.38 -53.30 23.45
CA GLN A 11 14.79 -51.96 23.43
C GLN A 11 15.86 -50.85 23.30
N ILE A 12 17.02 -51.00 23.94
CA ILE A 12 18.13 -50.04 23.83
C ILE A 12 18.69 -50.00 22.40
N ASN A 13 19.01 -51.16 21.81
CA ASN A 13 19.54 -51.22 20.45
C ASN A 13 18.52 -50.69 19.41
N MET A 14 17.23 -50.96 19.60
CA MET A 14 16.18 -50.45 18.71
C MET A 14 16.00 -48.93 18.82
N ARG A 15 16.19 -48.34 20.01
CA ARG A 15 16.23 -46.87 20.19
C ARG A 15 17.47 -46.24 19.55
N GLU A 16 18.64 -46.86 19.67
CA GLU A 16 19.87 -46.39 19.00
C GLU A 16 19.75 -46.46 17.46
N GLU A 17 19.20 -47.55 16.90
CA GLU A 17 18.91 -47.63 15.46
C GLU A 17 17.93 -46.54 15.00
N LEU A 18 16.83 -46.31 15.72
CA LEU A 18 15.87 -45.26 15.39
C LEU A 18 16.49 -43.85 15.48
N ARG A 19 17.37 -43.63 16.45
CA ARG A 19 18.11 -42.37 16.62
C ARG A 19 19.11 -42.15 15.48
N MET A 20 19.83 -43.19 15.07
CA MET A 20 20.74 -43.17 13.91
C MET A 20 19.98 -42.97 12.60
N LYS A 21 18.89 -43.72 12.36
CA LYS A 21 18.02 -43.58 11.19
C LYS A 21 17.44 -42.16 11.11
N LYS A 22 16.92 -41.57 12.20
CA LYS A 22 16.48 -40.16 12.25
C LYS A 22 17.61 -39.17 11.95
N LYS A 23 18.82 -39.36 12.51
CA LYS A 23 19.97 -38.47 12.25
C LYS A 23 20.41 -38.48 10.78
N THR A 24 20.37 -39.65 10.14
CA THR A 24 20.71 -39.82 8.71
C THR A 24 19.61 -39.26 7.81
N TYR A 25 18.33 -39.60 8.04
CA TYR A 25 17.20 -39.06 7.26
C TYR A 25 17.13 -37.52 7.35
N GLY A 26 17.34 -36.94 8.54
CA GLY A 26 17.39 -35.49 8.72
C GLY A 26 18.50 -34.81 7.91
N LYS A 27 19.73 -35.33 7.98
CA LYS A 27 20.86 -34.78 7.20
C LYS A 27 20.67 -34.95 5.69
N THR A 28 20.08 -36.05 5.23
CA THR A 28 19.78 -36.25 3.81
C THR A 28 18.65 -35.31 3.35
N ARG A 29 17.55 -35.17 4.10
CA ARG A 29 16.44 -34.26 3.73
C ARG A 29 16.89 -32.80 3.69
N ILE A 30 17.72 -32.35 4.63
CA ILE A 30 18.27 -30.98 4.62
C ILE A 30 19.19 -30.75 3.41
N LYS A 31 20.08 -31.70 3.08
CA LYS A 31 20.93 -31.59 1.88
C LYS A 31 20.13 -31.66 0.59
N SER A 32 19.12 -32.54 0.49
CA SER A 32 18.26 -32.64 -0.69
C SER A 32 17.39 -31.40 -0.88
N CYS A 33 16.77 -30.85 0.17
CA CYS A 33 16.02 -29.59 0.05
C CYS A 33 16.93 -28.39 -0.27
N SER A 34 18.16 -28.36 0.24
CA SER A 34 19.16 -27.34 -0.13
C SER A 34 19.61 -27.47 -1.60
N PHE A 35 19.84 -28.70 -2.08
CA PHE A 35 20.22 -28.96 -3.46
C PHE A 35 19.06 -28.68 -4.43
N ILE A 36 17.83 -29.10 -4.11
CA ILE A 36 16.63 -28.82 -4.90
C ILE A 36 16.36 -27.32 -4.95
N LYS A 37 16.36 -26.58 -3.82
CA LYS A 37 16.21 -25.11 -3.86
C LYS A 37 17.30 -24.42 -4.70
N LYS A 38 18.53 -24.94 -4.73
CA LYS A 38 19.59 -24.43 -5.61
C LYS A 38 19.41 -24.79 -7.09
N VAL A 39 18.95 -25.99 -7.41
CA VAL A 39 18.68 -26.42 -8.79
C VAL A 39 17.44 -25.72 -9.36
N THR A 40 16.36 -25.58 -8.60
CA THR A 40 15.17 -24.80 -9.03
C THR A 40 15.54 -23.33 -9.26
N GLY A 41 16.38 -22.73 -8.40
CA GLY A 41 16.90 -21.38 -8.62
C GLY A 41 17.79 -21.25 -9.87
N MET A 42 18.64 -22.24 -10.16
CA MET A 42 19.48 -22.23 -11.37
C MET A 42 18.70 -22.50 -12.66
N VAL A 43 17.70 -23.39 -12.65
CA VAL A 43 16.86 -23.66 -13.83
C VAL A 43 15.98 -22.45 -14.17
N ALA A 44 15.45 -21.74 -13.16
CA ALA A 44 14.75 -20.47 -13.37
C ALA A 44 15.65 -19.39 -14.03
N ALA A 45 16.94 -19.35 -13.67
CA ALA A 45 17.89 -18.40 -14.25
C ALA A 45 18.33 -18.75 -15.69
N VAL A 46 18.37 -20.03 -16.06
CA VAL A 46 18.84 -20.46 -17.40
C VAL A 46 17.74 -20.37 -18.47
N SER A 47 16.47 -20.64 -18.12
CA SER A 47 15.37 -20.60 -19.11
C SER A 47 15.06 -19.20 -19.66
N LEU A 48 15.45 -18.13 -18.95
CA LEU A 48 15.27 -16.74 -19.38
C LEU A 48 16.26 -16.28 -20.46
N ALA A 49 17.31 -17.05 -20.77
CA ALA A 49 18.45 -16.60 -21.56
C ALA A 49 18.39 -16.88 -23.08
N VAL A 50 17.34 -17.55 -23.59
CA VAL A 50 17.30 -18.06 -24.99
C VAL A 50 16.05 -17.62 -25.78
N GLY A 51 15.14 -16.84 -25.16
CA GLY A 51 13.80 -16.57 -25.70
C GLY A 51 13.65 -15.35 -26.63
N MET A 52 14.69 -14.53 -26.85
CA MET A 52 14.56 -13.26 -27.61
C MET A 52 15.74 -13.04 -28.58
N ILE A 53 15.69 -13.69 -29.74
CA ILE A 53 16.55 -13.38 -30.90
C ILE A 53 15.67 -13.29 -32.15
N VAL A 54 15.58 -12.09 -32.73
CA VAL A 54 14.99 -11.72 -34.03
C VAL A 54 13.48 -11.99 -34.20
N LEU A 55 12.68 -10.95 -33.94
CA LEU A 55 11.64 -10.48 -34.87
C LEU A 55 11.72 -8.94 -34.99
N PRO A 56 11.25 -8.31 -36.09
CA PRO A 56 11.59 -6.92 -36.41
C PRO A 56 10.69 -5.86 -35.76
N ASP A 57 11.13 -4.61 -35.86
CA ASP A 57 10.46 -3.39 -35.39
C ASP A 57 9.00 -3.28 -35.85
N ASN A 58 8.04 -3.34 -34.92
CA ASN A 58 6.69 -2.75 -35.07
C ASN A 58 5.82 -2.70 -33.80
N ILE A 59 6.38 -2.95 -32.60
CA ILE A 59 5.66 -2.79 -31.32
C ILE A 59 6.26 -1.60 -30.55
N SER A 60 6.09 -0.40 -31.10
CA SER A 60 6.30 0.83 -30.34
C SER A 60 5.01 1.16 -29.58
N GLY A 61 5.07 1.19 -28.26
CA GLY A 61 3.96 1.54 -27.39
C GLY A 61 3.65 3.04 -27.44
N THR A 62 3.14 3.52 -28.58
CA THR A 62 2.65 4.90 -28.71
C THR A 62 1.50 5.10 -27.75
N ILE A 63 1.69 5.93 -26.72
CA ILE A 63 0.60 6.41 -25.87
C ILE A 63 -0.42 7.09 -26.78
N ARG A 64 -1.58 6.45 -26.99
CA ARG A 64 -2.69 7.09 -27.69
C ARG A 64 -3.14 8.29 -26.85
N LYS A 65 -2.85 9.50 -27.34
CA LYS A 65 -3.71 10.64 -27.01
C LYS A 65 -5.11 10.27 -27.47
N VAL A 66 -6.07 10.25 -26.55
CA VAL A 66 -7.48 10.04 -26.87
C VAL A 66 -8.03 11.37 -27.35
N ASP A 67 -7.81 11.66 -28.64
CA ASP A 67 -8.60 12.67 -29.32
C ASP A 67 -10.08 12.24 -29.35
N ALA A 68 -10.96 13.25 -29.31
CA ALA A 68 -12.42 13.23 -29.24
C ALA A 68 -13.15 11.87 -29.27
N ALA A 69 -13.93 11.61 -28.22
CA ALA A 69 -15.07 10.67 -28.14
C ALA A 69 -15.01 9.46 -29.08
N GLN A 70 -14.52 8.32 -28.57
CA GLN A 70 -14.46 7.07 -29.32
C GLN A 70 -15.84 6.71 -29.93
N PRO A 71 -15.88 6.15 -31.16
CA PRO A 71 -17.12 5.63 -31.72
C PRO A 71 -17.66 4.49 -30.85
N VAL A 72 -18.96 4.18 -31.00
CA VAL A 72 -19.59 3.04 -30.33
C VAL A 72 -18.80 1.76 -30.64
N VAL A 73 -18.20 1.17 -29.61
CA VAL A 73 -17.42 -0.05 -29.73
C VAL A 73 -18.40 -1.21 -29.88
N LYS A 74 -18.19 -2.03 -30.91
CA LYS A 74 -18.81 -3.34 -31.05
C LYS A 74 -17.77 -4.40 -30.73
N ALA A 75 -18.15 -5.37 -29.91
CA ALA A 75 -17.30 -6.47 -29.50
C ALA A 75 -18.07 -7.79 -29.57
N ALA A 76 -17.44 -8.83 -30.10
CA ALA A 76 -17.89 -10.18 -29.92
C ALA A 76 -17.66 -10.66 -28.47
N ASN A 77 -18.45 -11.64 -28.04
CA ASN A 77 -18.15 -12.43 -26.86
C ASN A 77 -18.34 -13.91 -27.21
N VAL A 78 -17.25 -14.62 -27.44
CA VAL A 78 -17.28 -16.01 -27.92
C VAL A 78 -17.51 -16.92 -26.73
N VAL A 79 -18.74 -17.41 -26.55
CA VAL A 79 -19.12 -18.26 -25.42
C VAL A 79 -19.01 -19.72 -25.81
N VAL A 80 -18.15 -20.46 -25.11
CA VAL A 80 -17.87 -21.88 -25.40
C VAL A 80 -18.01 -22.75 -24.15
N VAL A 81 -18.63 -23.91 -24.31
CA VAL A 81 -18.93 -24.85 -23.21
C VAL A 81 -18.11 -26.11 -23.35
N VAL A 82 -17.38 -26.45 -22.29
CA VAL A 82 -16.52 -27.65 -22.23
C VAL A 82 -17.01 -28.63 -21.17
N LYS A 83 -16.75 -29.93 -21.39
CA LYS A 83 -16.87 -31.00 -20.38
C LYS A 83 -15.57 -31.79 -20.32
N PHE A 84 -15.22 -32.35 -19.16
CA PHE A 84 -13.92 -32.98 -18.92
C PHE A 84 -13.95 -34.51 -19.05
N ALA A 85 -12.80 -35.12 -19.34
CA ALA A 85 -12.70 -36.57 -19.42
C ALA A 85 -13.15 -37.23 -18.09
N GLY A 86 -13.96 -38.28 -18.20
CA GLY A 86 -14.58 -38.95 -17.05
C GLY A 86 -15.95 -38.38 -16.64
N ASP A 87 -16.41 -37.27 -17.23
CA ASP A 87 -17.81 -36.84 -17.09
C ASP A 87 -18.75 -37.77 -17.88
N THR A 88 -19.66 -38.44 -17.15
CA THR A 88 -20.67 -39.34 -17.70
C THR A 88 -22.09 -38.76 -17.60
N SER A 89 -22.23 -37.44 -17.49
CA SER A 89 -23.53 -36.77 -17.35
C SER A 89 -24.38 -36.87 -18.62
N ASP A 90 -25.66 -37.22 -18.47
CA ASP A 90 -26.64 -37.16 -19.56
C ASP A 90 -27.17 -35.73 -19.71
N TYR A 91 -26.55 -35.00 -20.64
CA TYR A 91 -26.92 -33.62 -20.95
C TYR A 91 -28.27 -33.46 -21.66
N SER A 92 -28.93 -34.56 -22.09
CA SER A 92 -30.31 -34.49 -22.62
C SER A 92 -31.37 -34.48 -21.51
N VAL A 93 -31.00 -34.94 -20.30
CA VAL A 93 -31.88 -35.01 -19.11
C VAL A 93 -31.54 -33.91 -18.09
N SER A 94 -30.30 -33.42 -18.11
CA SER A 94 -29.74 -32.39 -17.22
C SER A 94 -28.93 -31.38 -18.01
N GLY A 95 -28.65 -30.18 -17.48
CA GLY A 95 -27.86 -29.20 -18.25
C GLY A 95 -28.54 -28.64 -19.50
N TYR A 96 -27.73 -28.09 -20.42
CA TYR A 96 -28.22 -27.21 -21.48
C TYR A 96 -29.03 -27.93 -22.58
N ASN A 97 -28.74 -29.20 -22.90
CA ASN A 97 -29.48 -29.95 -23.95
C ASN A 97 -30.81 -30.52 -23.46
N LYS A 98 -31.15 -30.34 -22.18
CA LYS A 98 -32.49 -30.60 -21.66
C LYS A 98 -33.52 -29.74 -22.39
N ALA A 99 -34.64 -30.34 -22.79
CA ALA A 99 -35.75 -29.62 -23.41
C ALA A 99 -36.34 -28.56 -22.46
N TYR A 100 -36.70 -27.40 -23.03
CA TYR A 100 -37.35 -26.30 -22.32
C TYR A 100 -38.84 -26.29 -22.67
N THR A 101 -39.71 -26.33 -21.66
CA THR A 101 -41.17 -26.44 -21.86
C THR A 101 -41.88 -25.20 -21.35
N SER A 102 -42.44 -24.41 -22.27
CA SER A 102 -43.33 -23.29 -21.95
C SER A 102 -44.45 -23.18 -22.97
N ALA A 103 -45.62 -22.69 -22.53
CA ALA A 103 -46.78 -22.45 -23.39
C ALA A 103 -46.75 -21.05 -24.05
N ILE A 104 -45.71 -20.25 -23.79
CA ILE A 104 -45.56 -18.90 -24.35
C ILE A 104 -44.99 -19.00 -25.77
N GLU A 105 -45.64 -18.33 -26.72
CA GLU A 105 -45.17 -18.24 -28.10
C GLU A 105 -43.76 -17.64 -28.21
N GLY A 106 -42.90 -18.34 -28.97
CA GLY A 106 -41.49 -17.98 -29.15
C GLY A 106 -40.56 -18.46 -28.04
N ALA A 107 -40.97 -19.45 -27.23
CA ALA A 107 -40.12 -20.07 -26.21
C ALA A 107 -38.88 -20.77 -26.78
N PRO A 108 -37.78 -20.84 -25.99
CA PRO A 108 -36.67 -21.76 -26.25
C PRO A 108 -37.13 -23.21 -26.42
N ARG A 109 -36.48 -23.96 -27.31
CA ARG A 109 -36.60 -25.43 -27.46
C ARG A 109 -35.83 -26.17 -26.36
N THR A 110 -34.71 -25.59 -25.92
CA THR A 110 -33.73 -26.17 -24.99
C THR A 110 -33.33 -25.15 -23.93
N TYR A 111 -32.71 -25.62 -22.84
CA TYR A 111 -32.06 -24.72 -21.89
C TYR A 111 -30.79 -24.04 -22.47
N TRP A 112 -30.23 -24.56 -23.56
CA TRP A 112 -29.18 -23.89 -24.34
C TRP A 112 -29.71 -22.64 -25.07
N GLU A 113 -30.87 -22.72 -25.72
CA GLU A 113 -31.51 -21.55 -26.33
C GLU A 113 -32.00 -20.53 -25.29
N TYR A 114 -32.34 -20.99 -24.08
CA TYR A 114 -32.59 -20.09 -22.94
C TYR A 114 -31.31 -19.39 -22.49
N PHE A 115 -30.19 -20.11 -22.38
CA PHE A 115 -28.87 -19.56 -22.04
C PHE A 115 -28.37 -18.55 -23.08
N GLN A 116 -28.53 -18.82 -24.38
CA GLN A 116 -28.21 -17.85 -25.43
C GLN A 116 -29.00 -16.52 -25.30
N ARG A 117 -30.21 -16.56 -24.72
CA ARG A 117 -31.01 -15.35 -24.42
C ARG A 117 -30.55 -14.62 -23.16
N THR A 118 -29.92 -15.28 -22.18
CA THR A 118 -29.33 -14.57 -21.04
C THR A 118 -28.17 -13.67 -21.47
N PHE A 119 -27.48 -14.01 -22.57
CA PHE A 119 -26.49 -13.13 -23.19
C PHE A 119 -27.10 -12.10 -24.14
N ASN A 120 -27.89 -12.53 -25.14
CA ASN A 120 -28.26 -11.70 -26.29
C ASN A 120 -29.70 -11.16 -26.31
N GLY A 121 -30.56 -11.60 -25.38
CA GLY A 121 -31.98 -11.21 -25.37
C GLY A 121 -32.16 -9.69 -25.18
N GLN A 122 -32.91 -9.03 -26.06
CA GLN A 122 -33.21 -7.60 -25.94
C GLN A 122 -34.71 -7.43 -25.68
N ASN A 123 -35.08 -6.97 -24.48
CA ASN A 123 -36.46 -6.97 -23.97
C ASN A 123 -37.18 -8.34 -24.12
N ASP A 124 -36.45 -9.46 -23.99
CA ASP A 124 -36.98 -10.80 -24.23
C ASP A 124 -38.00 -11.23 -23.14
N LYS A 125 -38.94 -12.11 -23.51
CA LYS A 125 -40.05 -12.55 -22.63
C LYS A 125 -39.61 -13.54 -21.55
N PHE A 126 -38.48 -14.22 -21.75
CA PHE A 126 -37.96 -15.31 -20.93
C PHE A 126 -36.71 -14.89 -20.14
N TRP A 127 -35.99 -13.87 -20.60
CA TRP A 127 -34.93 -13.18 -19.85
C TRP A 127 -34.95 -11.66 -20.07
N LYS A 128 -34.79 -10.89 -18.99
CA LYS A 128 -34.65 -9.43 -19.00
C LYS A 128 -33.33 -9.03 -18.36
N GLY A 129 -32.69 -7.97 -18.88
CA GLY A 129 -31.40 -7.52 -18.39
C GLY A 129 -30.29 -8.48 -18.80
N SER A 130 -30.29 -8.89 -20.07
CA SER A 130 -29.24 -9.75 -20.64
C SER A 130 -27.84 -9.11 -20.55
N PHE A 131 -26.80 -9.88 -20.89
CA PHE A 131 -25.41 -9.41 -20.89
C PHE A 131 -25.25 -8.23 -21.85
N LYS A 132 -25.82 -8.37 -23.06
CA LYS A 132 -25.92 -7.31 -24.07
C LYS A 132 -26.68 -6.09 -23.58
N GLU A 133 -27.80 -6.27 -22.89
CA GLU A 133 -28.55 -5.14 -22.32
C GLU A 133 -27.77 -4.45 -21.19
N TYR A 134 -27.17 -5.19 -20.26
CA TYR A 134 -26.40 -4.63 -19.15
C TYR A 134 -25.25 -3.76 -19.64
N PHE A 135 -24.42 -4.26 -20.56
CA PHE A 135 -23.30 -3.49 -21.12
C PHE A 135 -23.73 -2.29 -21.96
N TYR A 136 -24.86 -2.39 -22.66
CA TYR A 136 -25.46 -1.25 -23.36
C TYR A 136 -25.93 -0.17 -22.36
N ASP A 137 -26.67 -0.57 -21.33
CA ASP A 137 -27.27 0.34 -20.35
C ASP A 137 -26.17 1.07 -19.53
N ILE A 138 -25.19 0.34 -18.98
CA ILE A 138 -24.14 0.95 -18.11
C ILE A 138 -23.18 1.89 -18.87
N SER A 139 -22.95 1.64 -20.16
CA SER A 139 -22.05 2.45 -21.01
C SER A 139 -22.73 3.66 -21.65
N GLY A 140 -24.06 3.79 -21.51
CA GLY A 140 -24.85 4.76 -22.25
C GLY A 140 -24.88 4.50 -23.75
N GLY A 141 -24.91 3.22 -24.15
CA GLY A 141 -24.90 2.76 -25.53
C GLY A 141 -23.55 2.84 -26.25
N ARG A 142 -22.46 3.19 -25.55
CA ARG A 142 -21.10 3.30 -26.12
C ARG A 142 -20.40 1.95 -26.29
N HIS A 143 -20.79 0.93 -25.52
CA HIS A 143 -20.36 -0.45 -25.72
C HIS A 143 -21.53 -1.31 -26.15
N GLN A 144 -21.31 -2.14 -27.18
CA GLN A 144 -22.27 -3.09 -27.71
C GLN A 144 -21.61 -4.46 -27.82
N VAL A 145 -21.92 -5.35 -26.89
CA VAL A 145 -21.43 -6.74 -26.93
C VAL A 145 -22.47 -7.66 -27.56
N ASP A 146 -22.03 -8.45 -28.55
CA ASP A 146 -22.83 -9.47 -29.22
C ASP A 146 -22.18 -10.84 -28.95
N SER A 147 -22.86 -11.71 -28.20
CA SER A 147 -22.29 -13.03 -27.86
C SER A 147 -22.52 -14.02 -28.99
N VAL A 148 -21.50 -14.81 -29.32
CA VAL A 148 -21.54 -15.80 -30.41
C VAL A 148 -21.27 -17.18 -29.86
N PHE A 149 -21.95 -18.18 -30.42
CA PHE A 149 -22.07 -19.52 -29.87
C PHE A 149 -21.71 -20.56 -30.94
N PRO A 150 -20.41 -20.83 -31.18
CA PRO A 150 -19.98 -21.70 -32.28
C PRO A 150 -20.48 -23.14 -32.21
N GLN A 151 -20.91 -23.59 -31.03
CA GLN A 151 -21.31 -24.97 -30.74
C GLN A 151 -22.82 -25.24 -30.87
N THR A 152 -23.62 -24.26 -31.29
CA THR A 152 -25.09 -24.42 -31.44
C THR A 152 -25.45 -25.25 -32.67
N ASN A 153 -26.29 -26.27 -32.49
CA ASN A 153 -26.82 -27.12 -33.55
C ASN A 153 -28.20 -26.61 -34.04
N ASP A 154 -28.60 -26.97 -35.26
CA ASP A 154 -29.88 -26.56 -35.90
C ASP A 154 -31.13 -26.89 -35.05
N ASP A 155 -31.09 -27.97 -34.27
CA ASP A 155 -32.18 -28.40 -33.39
C ASP A 155 -32.30 -27.60 -32.08
N GLY A 156 -31.34 -26.70 -31.82
CA GLY A 156 -31.27 -25.86 -30.61
C GLY A 156 -30.41 -26.45 -29.50
N THR A 157 -29.76 -27.61 -29.70
CA THR A 157 -28.80 -28.18 -28.74
C THR A 157 -27.40 -27.56 -28.89
N VAL A 158 -26.50 -27.88 -27.96
CA VAL A 158 -25.07 -27.55 -27.98
C VAL A 158 -24.22 -28.81 -28.05
N THR A 159 -23.23 -28.82 -28.94
CA THR A 159 -22.19 -29.85 -28.98
C THR A 159 -21.04 -29.45 -28.07
N TYR A 160 -21.05 -29.93 -26.83
CA TYR A 160 -20.00 -29.69 -25.83
C TYR A 160 -18.62 -30.10 -26.38
N ILE A 161 -17.58 -29.28 -26.19
CA ILE A 161 -16.20 -29.72 -26.42
C ILE A 161 -15.83 -30.67 -25.28
N GLU A 162 -15.57 -31.93 -25.62
CA GLU A 162 -15.07 -32.94 -24.69
C GLU A 162 -13.55 -32.82 -24.59
N MET A 163 -13.03 -32.48 -23.40
CA MET A 163 -11.60 -32.29 -23.14
C MET A 163 -10.89 -33.64 -22.95
N ASP A 164 -9.64 -33.73 -23.42
CA ASP A 164 -8.86 -34.98 -23.46
C ASP A 164 -8.40 -35.46 -22.06
N ASN A 165 -8.41 -34.58 -21.05
CA ASN A 165 -7.98 -34.87 -19.67
C ASN A 165 -9.09 -34.55 -18.64
N THR A 166 -8.87 -34.90 -17.37
CA THR A 166 -9.81 -34.57 -16.28
C THR A 166 -9.68 -33.09 -15.87
N VAL A 167 -10.65 -32.58 -15.12
CA VAL A 167 -10.69 -31.15 -14.72
C VAL A 167 -9.43 -30.69 -13.98
N ASP A 168 -8.79 -31.55 -13.18
CA ASP A 168 -7.58 -31.22 -12.42
C ASP A 168 -6.36 -30.91 -13.30
N ASN A 169 -6.32 -31.41 -14.54
CA ASN A 169 -5.23 -31.13 -15.47
C ASN A 169 -5.24 -29.69 -16.02
N TYR A 170 -6.38 -29.00 -15.94
CA TYR A 170 -6.59 -27.68 -16.55
C TYR A 170 -6.60 -26.52 -15.54
N LYS A 171 -6.33 -26.77 -14.26
CA LYS A 171 -6.40 -25.75 -13.20
C LYS A 171 -5.13 -24.90 -13.12
N GLY A 172 -5.31 -23.58 -13.11
CA GLY A 172 -4.24 -22.58 -13.01
C GLY A 172 -3.44 -22.41 -14.31
N ALA A 173 -2.72 -21.29 -14.43
CA ALA A 173 -2.22 -20.74 -15.71
C ALA A 173 -1.59 -21.73 -16.72
N THR A 174 -0.87 -22.77 -16.28
CA THR A 174 -0.32 -23.78 -17.21
C THR A 174 -1.38 -24.76 -17.71
N GLY A 175 -2.32 -25.14 -16.86
CA GLY A 175 -3.50 -25.93 -17.23
C GLY A 175 -4.50 -25.13 -18.07
N GLU A 176 -4.73 -23.86 -17.74
CA GLU A 176 -5.59 -22.97 -18.54
C GLU A 176 -5.01 -22.72 -19.95
N ALA A 177 -3.68 -22.55 -20.08
CA ALA A 177 -3.03 -22.45 -21.39
C ALA A 177 -3.23 -23.71 -22.25
N LEU A 178 -3.17 -24.91 -21.63
CA LEU A 178 -3.50 -26.17 -22.30
C LEU A 178 -5.00 -26.27 -22.64
N MET A 179 -5.88 -25.78 -21.77
CA MET A 179 -7.33 -25.74 -21.99
C MET A 179 -7.66 -24.89 -23.22
N ILE A 180 -7.10 -23.68 -23.32
CA ILE A 180 -7.32 -22.74 -24.43
C ILE A 180 -6.83 -23.32 -25.75
N ASP A 181 -5.63 -23.90 -25.79
CA ASP A 181 -5.08 -24.46 -27.02
C ASP A 181 -5.89 -25.68 -27.51
N GLU A 182 -6.30 -26.55 -26.58
CA GLU A 182 -7.10 -27.72 -26.91
C GLU A 182 -8.53 -27.36 -27.35
N ILE A 183 -9.17 -26.38 -26.69
CA ILE A 183 -10.45 -25.81 -27.14
C ILE A 183 -10.31 -25.21 -28.53
N ALA A 184 -9.31 -24.36 -28.76
CA ALA A 184 -9.08 -23.72 -30.05
C ALA A 184 -8.87 -24.76 -31.16
N ARG A 185 -8.04 -25.78 -30.91
CA ARG A 185 -7.85 -26.92 -31.82
C ARG A 185 -9.18 -27.62 -32.14
N LYS A 186 -9.93 -28.03 -31.12
CA LYS A 186 -11.18 -28.79 -31.28
C LYS A 186 -12.30 -27.97 -31.95
N LEU A 187 -12.35 -26.65 -31.72
CA LEU A 187 -13.25 -25.75 -32.43
C LEU A 187 -12.88 -25.62 -33.92
N ASN A 188 -11.60 -25.51 -34.28
CA ASN A 188 -11.19 -25.51 -35.69
C ASN A 188 -11.43 -26.88 -36.37
N GLU A 189 -11.28 -27.99 -35.64
CA GLU A 189 -11.57 -29.34 -36.14
C GLU A 189 -13.08 -29.57 -36.38
N ALA A 190 -13.95 -29.09 -35.49
CA ALA A 190 -15.40 -29.22 -35.59
C ALA A 190 -16.05 -28.19 -36.52
N TYR A 191 -15.54 -26.95 -36.55
CA TYR A 191 -16.10 -25.81 -37.28
C TYR A 191 -15.07 -25.15 -38.23
N PRO A 192 -14.44 -25.90 -39.17
CA PRO A 192 -13.34 -25.41 -40.01
C PRO A 192 -13.72 -24.31 -41.01
N SER A 193 -15.02 -24.02 -41.16
CA SER A 193 -15.56 -22.95 -42.01
C SER A 193 -16.32 -21.88 -41.21
N TYR A 194 -16.04 -21.74 -39.91
CA TYR A 194 -16.63 -20.65 -39.11
C TYR A 194 -16.10 -19.29 -39.58
N ASP A 195 -16.96 -18.28 -39.57
CA ASP A 195 -16.61 -16.93 -40.03
C ASP A 195 -15.90 -16.15 -38.92
N GLY A 196 -14.57 -16.05 -39.04
CA GLY A 196 -13.72 -15.29 -38.13
C GLY A 196 -14.03 -13.78 -38.08
N ALA A 197 -14.83 -13.22 -38.99
CA ALA A 197 -15.29 -11.83 -38.86
C ALA A 197 -16.40 -11.64 -37.81
N GLN A 198 -16.98 -12.73 -37.28
CA GLN A 198 -18.00 -12.69 -36.22
C GLN A 198 -17.40 -12.77 -34.81
N LEU A 199 -16.09 -13.02 -34.71
CA LEU A 199 -15.35 -13.14 -33.44
C LEU A 199 -14.53 -11.89 -33.10
N ASP A 200 -14.38 -10.98 -34.06
CA ASP A 200 -13.48 -9.82 -34.05
C ASP A 200 -14.17 -8.68 -34.79
N LEU A 201 -15.02 -7.96 -34.05
CA LEU A 201 -15.84 -6.84 -34.54
C LEU A 201 -15.07 -5.51 -34.51
N ASN A 202 -13.98 -5.42 -33.73
CA ASN A 202 -13.07 -4.28 -33.76
C ASN A 202 -12.08 -4.35 -34.95
N ASN A 203 -11.79 -5.56 -35.43
CA ASN A 203 -10.90 -5.93 -36.52
C ASN A 203 -9.42 -5.59 -36.30
N ASP A 204 -8.86 -6.04 -35.16
CA ASP A 204 -7.41 -6.02 -34.87
C ASP A 204 -6.70 -7.36 -35.16
N GLY A 205 -7.45 -8.44 -35.43
CA GLY A 205 -6.96 -9.80 -35.66
C GLY A 205 -7.06 -10.74 -34.44
N ILE A 206 -7.60 -10.25 -33.33
CA ILE A 206 -7.78 -10.94 -32.06
C ILE A 206 -9.29 -11.13 -31.82
N ILE A 207 -9.66 -12.21 -31.14
CA ILE A 207 -11.03 -12.41 -30.68
C ILE A 207 -11.30 -11.39 -29.56
N ASP A 208 -12.36 -10.57 -29.72
CA ASP A 208 -12.68 -9.46 -28.82
C ASP A 208 -12.76 -9.90 -27.34
N ASN A 209 -13.45 -11.02 -27.08
CA ASN A 209 -13.39 -11.75 -25.81
C ASN A 209 -13.75 -13.24 -25.99
N PHE A 210 -13.10 -14.12 -25.22
CA PHE A 210 -13.31 -15.56 -25.25
C PHE A 210 -13.79 -16.09 -23.88
N MET A 211 -15.09 -16.33 -23.73
CA MET A 211 -15.70 -16.77 -22.47
C MET A 211 -15.85 -18.28 -22.42
N ILE A 212 -15.03 -18.94 -21.59
CA ILE A 212 -15.07 -20.38 -21.36
C ILE A 212 -16.05 -20.68 -20.22
N ILE A 213 -16.93 -21.65 -20.44
CA ILE A 213 -17.87 -22.19 -19.45
C ILE A 213 -17.50 -23.64 -19.12
N PRO A 214 -16.64 -23.91 -18.12
CA PRO A 214 -16.37 -25.26 -17.64
C PRO A 214 -17.63 -25.88 -17.04
N SER A 215 -18.19 -26.88 -17.73
CA SER A 215 -19.26 -27.71 -17.17
C SER A 215 -18.67 -28.78 -16.27
N VAL A 216 -18.96 -28.67 -14.98
CA VAL A 216 -18.33 -29.48 -13.93
C VAL A 216 -19.36 -30.26 -13.12
N THR A 217 -18.98 -31.45 -12.66
CA THR A 217 -19.85 -32.36 -11.89
C THR A 217 -19.88 -32.02 -10.39
N SER A 218 -18.84 -31.35 -9.88
CA SER A 218 -18.69 -30.78 -8.54
C SER A 218 -18.32 -29.29 -8.63
N GLN A 219 -18.69 -28.50 -7.61
CA GLN A 219 -18.38 -27.05 -7.55
C GLN A 219 -16.89 -26.81 -7.22
N ASN A 220 -16.45 -25.57 -7.34
CA ASN A 220 -15.16 -25.04 -6.86
C ASN A 220 -13.96 -25.75 -7.51
N GLN A 221 -14.07 -26.04 -8.81
CA GLN A 221 -12.98 -26.52 -9.67
C GLN A 221 -12.23 -25.35 -10.29
N PHE A 222 -12.95 -24.29 -10.68
CA PHE A 222 -12.40 -23.01 -11.12
C PHE A 222 -13.07 -21.87 -10.35
N THR A 223 -12.28 -20.97 -9.77
CA THR A 223 -12.78 -19.67 -9.36
C THR A 223 -13.02 -18.83 -10.62
N PRO A 224 -14.13 -18.07 -10.73
CA PRO A 224 -14.30 -17.08 -11.78
C PRO A 224 -13.12 -16.09 -11.79
N HIS A 225 -12.61 -15.80 -12.98
CA HIS A 225 -11.49 -14.88 -13.21
C HIS A 225 -11.41 -14.43 -14.67
N SER A 226 -10.60 -13.40 -14.92
CA SER A 226 -10.27 -12.84 -16.22
C SER A 226 -8.77 -12.88 -16.51
N SER A 227 -8.38 -13.13 -17.75
CA SER A 227 -6.96 -13.33 -18.09
C SER A 227 -6.66 -13.21 -19.59
N THR A 228 -5.43 -13.53 -20.01
CA THR A 228 -5.02 -13.53 -21.43
C THR A 228 -4.35 -14.83 -21.87
N GLY A 229 -4.77 -15.34 -23.04
CA GLY A 229 -4.22 -16.53 -23.68
C GLY A 229 -2.88 -16.28 -24.38
N GLY A 230 -2.27 -15.11 -24.20
CA GLY A 230 -0.96 -14.77 -24.76
C GLY A 230 -0.91 -14.64 -26.29
N ASN A 231 -2.07 -14.64 -26.97
CA ASN A 231 -2.18 -14.59 -28.43
C ASN A 231 -1.45 -15.74 -29.17
N THR A 232 -1.31 -16.91 -28.52
CA THR A 232 -0.63 -18.10 -29.08
C THR A 232 -1.56 -18.98 -29.91
N SER A 233 -2.73 -19.30 -29.37
CA SER A 233 -3.74 -20.15 -30.02
C SER A 233 -4.77 -19.29 -30.80
N SER A 234 -5.49 -19.91 -31.74
CA SER A 234 -6.43 -19.20 -32.62
C SER A 234 -7.63 -20.06 -33.02
N PHE A 235 -8.78 -19.42 -33.25
CA PHE A 235 -10.00 -20.06 -33.78
C PHE A 235 -10.53 -19.22 -34.96
N ALA A 236 -10.96 -19.88 -36.03
CA ALA A 236 -11.46 -19.24 -37.26
C ALA A 236 -10.51 -18.19 -37.86
N GLY A 237 -9.20 -18.33 -37.63
CA GLY A 237 -8.17 -17.39 -38.08
C GLY A 237 -7.93 -16.16 -37.20
N ARG A 238 -8.69 -15.97 -36.12
CA ARG A 238 -8.47 -14.90 -35.12
C ARG A 238 -7.76 -15.45 -33.88
N LYS A 239 -6.87 -14.67 -33.26
CA LYS A 239 -6.08 -15.08 -32.08
C LYS A 239 -6.89 -15.01 -30.79
N ILE A 240 -6.62 -15.87 -29.81
CA ILE A 240 -7.25 -15.77 -28.48
C ILE A 240 -6.45 -14.81 -27.61
N GLY A 241 -7.02 -13.61 -27.40
CA GLY A 241 -6.43 -12.51 -26.63
C GLY A 241 -6.86 -12.55 -25.16
N ALA A 242 -7.92 -11.81 -24.83
CA ALA A 242 -8.58 -11.86 -23.53
C ALA A 242 -9.49 -13.10 -23.41
N TYR A 243 -9.58 -13.67 -22.21
CA TYR A 243 -10.53 -14.74 -21.90
C TYR A 243 -11.07 -14.62 -20.48
N ASN A 244 -12.26 -15.18 -20.26
CA ASN A 244 -12.84 -15.38 -18.94
C ASN A 244 -13.11 -16.87 -18.71
N VAL A 245 -13.09 -17.31 -17.45
CA VAL A 245 -13.51 -18.67 -17.07
C VAL A 245 -14.65 -18.57 -16.08
N ILE A 246 -15.86 -18.94 -16.47
CA ILE A 246 -17.04 -18.94 -15.59
C ILE A 246 -17.45 -20.39 -15.32
N GLU A 247 -17.09 -20.93 -14.16
CA GLU A 247 -17.54 -22.28 -13.77
C GLU A 247 -19.07 -22.40 -13.84
N ASN A 248 -19.57 -23.51 -14.37
CA ASN A 248 -20.97 -23.84 -14.25
C ASN A 248 -21.22 -25.31 -13.88
N ARG A 249 -21.96 -25.53 -12.80
CA ARG A 249 -22.44 -26.85 -12.39
C ARG A 249 -23.92 -27.02 -12.70
N THR A 250 -24.22 -27.74 -13.77
CA THR A 250 -25.61 -28.07 -14.13
C THR A 250 -26.15 -29.30 -13.41
N SER A 251 -27.48 -29.42 -13.32
CA SER A 251 -28.17 -30.63 -12.86
C SER A 251 -29.53 -30.80 -13.53
N SER A 252 -30.28 -31.86 -13.19
CA SER A 252 -31.66 -32.04 -13.63
C SER A 252 -32.63 -31.02 -13.02
N ALA A 253 -32.33 -30.52 -11.81
CA ALA A 253 -33.08 -29.49 -11.10
C ALA A 253 -32.67 -28.06 -11.47
N LEU A 254 -31.39 -27.85 -11.81
CA LEU A 254 -30.83 -26.59 -12.30
C LEU A 254 -30.19 -26.79 -13.69
N PRO A 255 -30.97 -26.77 -14.79
CA PRO A 255 -30.45 -27.07 -16.13
C PRO A 255 -29.54 -25.97 -16.71
N THR A 256 -29.70 -24.72 -16.28
CA THR A 256 -28.72 -23.64 -16.52
C THR A 256 -27.58 -23.62 -15.50
N GLY A 257 -27.61 -24.52 -14.51
CA GLY A 257 -26.67 -24.55 -13.40
C GLY A 257 -26.72 -23.31 -12.52
N MET A 258 -25.55 -22.76 -12.20
CA MET A 258 -25.33 -21.64 -11.28
C MET A 258 -24.64 -20.44 -11.94
N PHE A 259 -24.56 -20.40 -13.29
CA PHE A 259 -24.03 -19.24 -14.01
C PHE A 259 -24.76 -17.96 -13.60
N ASP A 260 -24.01 -16.98 -13.07
CA ASP A 260 -24.48 -15.63 -12.80
C ASP A 260 -23.91 -14.62 -13.79
N ILE A 261 -24.77 -13.67 -14.17
CA ILE A 261 -24.48 -12.67 -15.19
C ILE A 261 -23.68 -11.48 -14.66
N HIS A 262 -23.71 -11.21 -13.35
CA HIS A 262 -22.94 -10.13 -12.73
C HIS A 262 -21.50 -10.58 -12.54
N THR A 263 -21.27 -11.83 -12.11
CA THR A 263 -19.93 -12.46 -12.13
C THR A 263 -19.36 -12.45 -13.56
N ALA A 264 -20.11 -12.94 -14.55
CA ALA A 264 -19.63 -12.92 -15.94
C ALA A 264 -19.35 -11.50 -16.48
N ALA A 265 -20.08 -10.48 -16.02
CA ALA A 265 -19.83 -9.09 -16.40
C ALA A 265 -18.66 -8.45 -15.65
N HIS A 266 -18.40 -8.83 -14.40
CA HIS A 266 -17.21 -8.47 -13.62
C HIS A 266 -15.95 -8.96 -14.35
N GLU A 267 -15.89 -10.25 -14.72
CA GLU A 267 -14.75 -10.79 -15.49
C GLU A 267 -14.55 -10.08 -16.83
N TYR A 268 -15.65 -9.71 -17.49
CA TYR A 268 -15.60 -8.98 -18.75
C TYR A 268 -15.08 -7.53 -18.56
N ILE A 269 -15.35 -6.88 -17.43
CA ILE A 269 -14.85 -5.51 -17.16
C ILE A 269 -13.33 -5.50 -16.95
N HIS A 270 -12.74 -6.56 -16.36
CA HIS A 270 -11.28 -6.71 -16.31
C HIS A 270 -10.61 -6.68 -17.69
N THR A 271 -11.31 -7.04 -18.78
CA THR A 271 -10.73 -7.00 -20.15
C THR A 271 -10.41 -5.58 -20.61
N PHE A 272 -11.03 -4.55 -20.02
CA PHE A 272 -10.68 -3.14 -20.22
C PHE A 272 -9.50 -2.65 -19.37
N GLY A 273 -8.86 -3.52 -18.58
CA GLY A 273 -7.75 -3.15 -17.69
C GLY A 273 -8.17 -2.45 -16.40
N ILE A 274 -9.37 -2.77 -15.90
CA ILE A 274 -9.89 -2.29 -14.61
C ILE A 274 -9.60 -3.34 -13.52
N PRO A 275 -9.04 -2.98 -12.35
CA PRO A 275 -8.79 -3.91 -11.26
C PRO A 275 -9.99 -3.99 -10.30
N ASP A 276 -9.89 -4.88 -9.31
CA ASP A 276 -10.86 -5.01 -8.22
C ASP A 276 -10.85 -3.85 -7.24
N TYR A 277 -12.03 -3.53 -6.71
CA TYR A 277 -12.27 -2.55 -5.66
C TYR A 277 -12.68 -3.18 -4.32
N TYR A 278 -12.66 -4.50 -4.20
CA TYR A 278 -12.65 -5.22 -2.92
C TYR A 278 -11.22 -5.57 -2.48
N ARG A 279 -11.03 -5.94 -1.22
CA ARG A 279 -9.74 -6.37 -0.66
C ARG A 279 -9.63 -7.90 -0.67
N SER A 280 -8.44 -8.46 -0.83
CA SER A 280 -8.23 -9.92 -0.86
C SER A 280 -8.66 -10.68 0.41
N SER A 281 -8.90 -9.98 1.51
CA SER A 281 -9.49 -10.52 2.75
C SER A 281 -11.02 -10.60 2.75
N TYR A 282 -11.71 -9.91 1.82
CA TYR A 282 -13.16 -9.85 1.69
C TYR A 282 -13.77 -11.26 1.55
N GLN A 283 -14.50 -11.69 2.59
CA GLN A 283 -15.19 -12.97 2.63
C GLN A 283 -16.69 -12.74 2.84
N TYR A 284 -17.41 -12.62 1.71
CA TYR A 284 -18.88 -12.57 1.64
C TYR A 284 -19.53 -11.37 2.35
N ALA A 285 -20.83 -11.19 2.12
CA ALA A 285 -21.63 -10.10 2.67
C ALA A 285 -21.68 -10.13 4.22
N GLY A 286 -21.37 -9.01 4.85
CA GLY A 286 -21.32 -8.84 6.31
C GLY A 286 -19.92 -8.61 6.89
N SER A 287 -18.86 -8.84 6.11
CA SER A 287 -17.51 -8.38 6.45
C SER A 287 -17.37 -6.87 6.23
N GLY A 288 -16.93 -6.13 7.26
CA GLY A 288 -16.71 -4.67 7.21
C GLY A 288 -15.48 -4.24 6.43
N GLU A 289 -15.03 -5.03 5.44
CA GLU A 289 -13.74 -4.85 4.75
C GLU A 289 -13.89 -4.52 3.26
N ASN A 290 -15.04 -3.98 2.84
CA ASN A 290 -15.29 -3.64 1.43
C ASN A 290 -15.28 -2.13 1.17
N PRO A 291 -14.23 -1.56 0.54
CA PRO A 291 -14.08 -0.12 0.33
C PRO A 291 -15.14 0.51 -0.60
N VAL A 292 -15.70 -0.23 -1.55
CA VAL A 292 -16.64 0.29 -2.57
C VAL A 292 -18.02 -0.37 -2.53
N GLY A 293 -18.10 -1.64 -2.15
CA GLY A 293 -19.37 -2.33 -1.93
C GLY A 293 -20.23 -2.43 -3.20
N ILE A 294 -21.54 -2.29 -3.02
CA ILE A 294 -22.57 -2.34 -4.06
C ILE A 294 -22.53 -1.18 -5.07
N TRP A 295 -21.58 -0.24 -5.00
CA TRP A 295 -21.55 0.96 -5.83
C TRP A 295 -20.80 0.78 -7.17
N ASP A 296 -20.12 -0.35 -7.36
CA ASP A 296 -19.43 -0.72 -8.60
C ASP A 296 -19.43 -2.26 -8.76
N PRO A 297 -19.56 -2.83 -9.99
CA PRO A 297 -19.41 -4.26 -10.22
C PRO A 297 -18.03 -4.81 -9.80
N MET A 298 -17.00 -3.97 -9.73
CA MET A 298 -15.67 -4.36 -9.23
C MET A 298 -15.56 -4.28 -7.69
N GLY A 299 -16.58 -3.75 -7.00
CA GLY A 299 -16.68 -3.73 -5.53
C GLY A 299 -17.42 -4.94 -4.96
N VAL A 300 -18.62 -5.23 -5.46
CA VAL A 300 -19.37 -6.48 -5.18
C VAL A 300 -20.16 -6.89 -6.43
N PRO A 301 -19.95 -8.11 -6.98
CA PRO A 301 -20.74 -8.61 -8.10
C PRO A 301 -22.15 -9.04 -7.63
N GLY A 302 -23.12 -8.12 -7.68
CA GLY A 302 -24.52 -8.44 -7.41
C GLY A 302 -25.47 -7.23 -7.41
N GLN A 303 -26.76 -7.46 -7.70
CA GLN A 303 -27.82 -6.42 -7.77
C GLN A 303 -27.66 -5.34 -8.86
N ARG A 304 -26.98 -5.67 -9.98
CA ARG A 304 -26.77 -4.80 -11.16
C ARG A 304 -26.21 -3.40 -10.82
N PRO A 305 -25.05 -3.30 -10.15
CA PRO A 305 -24.46 -2.02 -9.80
C PRO A 305 -24.05 -1.26 -11.07
N TRP A 306 -24.28 0.05 -11.12
CA TRP A 306 -23.68 0.89 -12.17
C TRP A 306 -22.20 1.09 -11.84
N PRO A 307 -21.23 0.78 -12.72
CA PRO A 307 -19.85 1.20 -12.50
C PRO A 307 -19.74 2.70 -12.27
N LEU A 308 -18.87 3.09 -11.34
CA LEU A 308 -18.65 4.48 -10.94
C LEU A 308 -18.26 5.35 -12.14
N ALA A 309 -18.50 6.65 -12.05
CA ALA A 309 -18.15 7.59 -13.11
C ALA A 309 -16.65 7.55 -13.47
N VAL A 310 -15.77 7.29 -12.50
CA VAL A 310 -14.32 7.10 -12.76
C VAL A 310 -13.97 5.77 -13.42
N THR A 311 -14.68 4.69 -13.10
CA THR A 311 -14.56 3.39 -13.79
C THR A 311 -14.95 3.54 -15.25
N ARG A 312 -16.09 4.23 -15.49
CA ARG A 312 -16.56 4.58 -16.83
C ARG A 312 -15.63 5.56 -17.57
N GLU A 313 -14.98 6.48 -16.87
CA GLU A 313 -13.97 7.39 -17.44
C GLU A 313 -12.69 6.63 -17.83
N ALA A 314 -12.22 5.70 -16.99
CA ALA A 314 -11.06 4.87 -17.27
C ALA A 314 -11.24 3.94 -18.49
N ILE A 315 -12.46 3.45 -18.73
CA ILE A 315 -12.84 2.68 -19.94
C ILE A 315 -13.10 3.63 -21.15
N GLY A 316 -13.34 4.92 -20.93
CA GLY A 316 -13.66 5.91 -21.97
C GLY A 316 -15.15 6.02 -22.34
N TRP A 317 -16.06 5.50 -21.49
CA TRP A 317 -17.51 5.64 -21.65
C TRP A 317 -18.08 6.95 -21.09
N THR A 318 -17.30 7.76 -20.36
CA THR A 318 -17.72 9.09 -19.89
C THR A 318 -16.50 9.99 -19.61
N THR A 319 -16.75 11.23 -19.18
CA THR A 319 -15.73 12.16 -18.68
C THR A 319 -16.22 12.75 -17.36
N VAL A 320 -15.39 12.75 -16.31
CA VAL A 320 -15.74 13.35 -15.01
C VAL A 320 -15.09 14.72 -14.92
N ASN A 321 -15.90 15.75 -15.18
CA ASN A 321 -15.46 17.14 -15.24
C ASN A 321 -14.83 17.61 -13.91
N GLU A 322 -13.60 18.09 -13.99
CA GLU A 322 -12.89 18.70 -12.88
C GLU A 322 -13.46 20.08 -12.52
N LYS A 323 -13.41 20.41 -11.22
CA LYS A 323 -13.78 21.72 -10.67
C LYS A 323 -12.71 22.20 -9.67
N PRO A 324 -12.47 23.52 -9.60
CA PRO A 324 -11.52 24.08 -8.65
C PRO A 324 -11.99 23.90 -7.20
N ALA A 325 -11.03 23.88 -6.27
CA ALA A 325 -11.28 23.92 -4.83
C ALA A 325 -11.78 25.31 -4.38
N ALA A 326 -13.06 25.59 -4.61
CA ALA A 326 -13.73 26.83 -4.23
C ALA A 326 -15.20 26.57 -3.86
N ASP A 327 -15.67 27.25 -2.81
CA ASP A 327 -17.06 27.20 -2.34
C ASP A 327 -18.05 27.50 -3.48
N ASN A 328 -18.98 26.58 -3.73
CA ASN A 328 -19.92 26.70 -4.85
C ASN A 328 -21.17 25.82 -4.65
N SER A 329 -22.20 26.05 -5.46
CA SER A 329 -23.38 25.19 -5.59
C SER A 329 -23.37 24.49 -6.95
N TYR A 330 -23.69 23.19 -6.96
CA TYR A 330 -23.77 22.38 -8.17
C TYR A 330 -25.09 21.59 -8.22
N VAL A 331 -25.49 21.21 -9.43
CA VAL A 331 -26.61 20.29 -9.70
C VAL A 331 -26.06 19.11 -10.48
N LEU A 332 -26.36 17.89 -10.03
CA LEU A 332 -26.09 16.65 -10.74
C LEU A 332 -27.40 16.00 -11.16
N TYR A 333 -27.37 15.28 -12.27
CA TYR A 333 -28.52 14.64 -12.88
C TYR A 333 -28.32 13.13 -12.94
N ASP A 334 -29.40 12.36 -13.07
CA ASP A 334 -29.29 10.93 -13.29
C ASP A 334 -28.50 10.64 -14.59
N ALA A 335 -27.93 9.43 -14.70
CA ALA A 335 -27.07 9.08 -15.83
C ALA A 335 -27.82 9.00 -17.18
N ALA A 336 -29.12 8.70 -17.21
CA ALA A 336 -29.89 8.74 -18.45
C ALA A 336 -30.10 10.20 -18.90
N ALA A 337 -30.36 11.13 -17.98
CA ALA A 337 -30.36 12.56 -18.29
C ALA A 337 -28.98 13.06 -18.75
N ALA A 338 -27.89 12.68 -18.07
CA ALA A 338 -26.52 13.08 -18.39
C ALA A 338 -25.94 12.45 -19.67
N TYR A 339 -26.47 11.30 -20.13
CA TYR A 339 -26.10 10.73 -21.44
C TYR A 339 -26.90 11.30 -22.61
N ASN A 340 -28.09 11.86 -22.38
CA ASN A 340 -28.92 12.47 -23.43
C ASN A 340 -28.69 13.98 -23.61
N ASP A 341 -28.02 14.64 -22.67
CA ASP A 341 -27.81 16.09 -22.65
C ASP A 341 -26.41 16.43 -22.13
N ALA A 342 -25.57 17.01 -22.99
CA ALA A 342 -24.17 17.29 -22.70
C ALA A 342 -23.95 18.42 -21.68
N ASP A 343 -24.95 19.26 -21.42
CA ASP A 343 -24.90 20.27 -20.36
C ASP A 343 -25.24 19.69 -18.98
N LYS A 344 -25.73 18.43 -18.92
CA LYS A 344 -26.01 17.69 -17.69
C LYS A 344 -24.88 16.73 -17.36
N VAL A 345 -24.47 16.71 -16.09
CA VAL A 345 -23.45 15.78 -15.57
C VAL A 345 -23.96 15.01 -14.36
N GLN A 346 -23.56 13.75 -14.26
CA GLN A 346 -23.86 12.88 -13.11
C GLN A 346 -22.81 13.00 -12.00
N ALA A 347 -21.57 13.36 -12.34
CA ALA A 347 -20.45 13.39 -11.41
C ALA A 347 -19.49 14.57 -11.65
N LEU A 348 -18.82 15.01 -10.59
CA LEU A 348 -17.79 16.06 -10.61
C LEU A 348 -16.56 15.66 -9.81
N LYS A 349 -15.38 16.04 -10.29
CA LYS A 349 -14.06 15.71 -9.73
C LYS A 349 -13.43 16.94 -9.07
N PHE A 350 -12.85 16.76 -7.88
CA PHE A 350 -12.27 17.82 -7.07
C PHE A 350 -10.91 17.39 -6.52
N TYR A 351 -9.85 18.10 -6.92
CA TYR A 351 -8.57 18.11 -6.21
C TYR A 351 -8.61 19.19 -5.11
N THR A 352 -7.79 19.05 -4.08
CA THR A 352 -7.48 20.16 -3.16
C THR A 352 -5.96 20.39 -3.15
N PRO A 353 -5.46 21.58 -2.78
CA PRO A 353 -4.03 21.88 -2.80
C PRO A 353 -3.13 20.93 -1.99
N MET A 354 -3.72 20.07 -1.15
CA MET A 354 -3.04 19.11 -0.26
C MET A 354 -2.58 17.81 -0.93
N SER A 355 -3.01 17.52 -2.17
CA SER A 355 -2.47 16.46 -3.03
C SER A 355 -2.62 16.82 -4.50
N ALA A 356 -1.65 16.44 -5.33
CA ALA A 356 -1.69 16.58 -6.79
C ALA A 356 -1.95 15.25 -7.51
N SER A 357 -2.19 14.17 -6.76
CA SER A 357 -2.46 12.83 -7.27
C SER A 357 -3.82 12.32 -6.81
N GLU A 358 -4.08 12.34 -5.50
CA GLU A 358 -5.36 11.94 -4.94
C GLU A 358 -6.45 13.01 -5.14
N TYR A 359 -7.65 12.58 -5.52
CA TYR A 359 -8.81 13.43 -5.71
C TYR A 359 -10.09 12.81 -5.16
N PHE A 360 -11.13 13.64 -5.08
CA PHE A 360 -12.46 13.25 -4.60
C PHE A 360 -13.49 13.42 -5.72
N VAL A 361 -14.47 12.52 -5.78
CA VAL A 361 -15.57 12.57 -6.73
C VAL A 361 -16.89 12.58 -5.99
N VAL A 362 -17.81 13.39 -6.50
CA VAL A 362 -19.19 13.51 -6.03
C VAL A 362 -20.09 13.06 -7.19
N GLU A 363 -20.83 11.97 -7.01
CA GLU A 363 -21.62 11.30 -8.06
C GLU A 363 -23.05 11.04 -7.58
N TYR A 364 -24.05 11.43 -8.38
CA TYR A 364 -25.46 11.14 -8.08
C TYR A 364 -25.85 9.72 -8.53
N ARG A 365 -26.52 8.99 -7.63
CA ARG A 365 -27.04 7.64 -7.82
C ARG A 365 -28.53 7.59 -7.48
N LYS A 366 -29.25 6.68 -8.13
CA LYS A 366 -30.70 6.53 -8.06
C LYS A 366 -31.05 5.07 -7.77
N GLU A 367 -31.99 4.82 -6.88
CA GLU A 367 -32.39 3.50 -6.43
C GLU A 367 -32.97 2.66 -7.57
N GLY A 368 -32.42 1.45 -7.75
CA GLY A 368 -32.93 0.48 -8.70
C GLY A 368 -34.22 -0.17 -8.23
N SER A 369 -35.17 -0.36 -9.15
CA SER A 369 -36.40 -1.06 -8.84
C SER A 369 -36.14 -2.54 -8.53
N GLN A 370 -36.33 -2.94 -7.27
CA GLN A 370 -36.17 -4.34 -6.86
C GLN A 370 -37.12 -5.29 -7.62
N SER A 371 -38.25 -4.82 -8.15
CA SER A 371 -39.19 -5.62 -8.94
C SER A 371 -38.87 -5.71 -10.44
N ASP A 372 -37.93 -4.92 -10.98
CA ASP A 372 -37.45 -5.06 -12.35
C ASP A 372 -36.00 -5.55 -12.41
N ASN A 373 -35.81 -6.78 -12.87
CA ASN A 373 -34.51 -7.40 -13.06
C ASN A 373 -33.62 -6.70 -14.12
N LYS A 374 -34.13 -5.75 -14.91
CA LYS A 374 -33.29 -4.93 -15.80
C LYS A 374 -32.64 -3.73 -15.10
N SER A 375 -33.29 -3.19 -14.06
CA SER A 375 -32.90 -1.94 -13.38
C SER A 375 -31.45 -2.01 -12.85
N LEU A 376 -30.72 -0.90 -12.94
CA LEU A 376 -29.39 -0.73 -12.33
C LEU A 376 -29.53 -0.24 -10.88
N ASP A 377 -28.49 -0.39 -10.06
CA ASP A 377 -28.41 0.05 -8.65
C ASP A 377 -29.54 -0.52 -7.75
N ARG A 378 -30.00 -1.76 -8.00
CA ARG A 378 -31.08 -2.41 -7.22
C ARG A 378 -30.72 -2.72 -5.76
N GLY A 379 -29.44 -2.65 -5.42
CA GLY A 379 -28.94 -2.75 -4.05
C GLY A 379 -28.95 -1.42 -3.28
N ALA A 380 -29.01 -0.28 -3.97
CA ALA A 380 -28.95 1.03 -3.33
C ALA A 380 -30.22 1.32 -2.52
N PRO A 381 -30.14 1.66 -1.22
CA PRO A 381 -31.34 1.86 -0.39
C PRO A 381 -32.09 3.19 -0.61
N GLY A 382 -31.70 4.01 -1.60
CA GLY A 382 -32.27 5.34 -1.86
C GLY A 382 -31.44 6.19 -2.83
N ASP A 383 -31.96 7.36 -3.21
CA ASP A 383 -31.31 8.30 -4.13
C ASP A 383 -30.43 9.29 -3.39
N GLY A 384 -29.24 9.59 -3.94
CA GLY A 384 -28.37 10.60 -3.35
C GLY A 384 -26.99 10.68 -3.97
N LEU A 385 -26.16 11.56 -3.42
CA LEU A 385 -24.75 11.66 -3.73
C LEU A 385 -24.00 10.55 -3.02
N ILE A 386 -23.22 9.75 -3.74
CA ILE A 386 -22.06 9.08 -3.15
C ILE A 386 -20.85 9.99 -3.29
N VAL A 387 -19.97 9.94 -2.30
CA VAL A 387 -18.69 10.66 -2.30
C VAL A 387 -17.59 9.64 -2.11
N TYR A 388 -16.57 9.68 -2.98
CA TYR A 388 -15.47 8.72 -2.94
C TYR A 388 -14.12 9.36 -3.23
N ARG A 389 -13.08 8.78 -2.62
CA ARG A 389 -11.67 9.06 -2.86
C ARG A 389 -11.18 8.21 -4.03
N VAL A 390 -10.28 8.76 -4.85
CA VAL A 390 -9.48 8.03 -5.81
C VAL A 390 -8.01 8.34 -5.59
N ASN A 391 -7.18 7.31 -5.51
CA ASN A 391 -5.72 7.39 -5.41
C ASN A 391 -5.06 6.76 -6.67
N PRO A 392 -4.83 7.53 -7.75
CA PRO A 392 -4.31 7.03 -9.02
C PRO A 392 -2.98 6.29 -8.97
N SER A 393 -2.20 6.42 -7.89
CA SER A 393 -0.97 5.64 -7.73
C SER A 393 -1.24 4.12 -7.62
N LEU A 394 -2.39 3.74 -7.06
CA LEU A 394 -2.83 2.34 -6.90
C LEU A 394 -3.64 1.81 -8.09
N LYS A 395 -3.78 2.56 -9.18
CA LYS A 395 -4.67 2.24 -10.31
C LYS A 395 -4.43 0.84 -10.93
N ASP A 396 -3.18 0.38 -10.96
CA ASP A 396 -2.82 -0.92 -11.55
C ASP A 396 -2.85 -2.07 -10.51
N GLU A 397 -3.06 -1.76 -9.22
CA GLU A 397 -3.14 -2.71 -8.10
C GLU A 397 -4.57 -2.91 -7.56
N GLY A 398 -5.45 -1.92 -7.77
CA GLY A 398 -6.81 -1.92 -7.25
C GLY A 398 -6.85 -1.76 -5.72
N ASN A 399 -7.74 -2.50 -5.07
CA ASN A 399 -7.89 -2.55 -3.62
C ASN A 399 -7.39 -3.87 -3.01
N LEU A 400 -7.02 -4.87 -3.82
CA LEU A 400 -6.74 -6.24 -3.38
C LEU A 400 -5.71 -6.32 -2.24
N GLN A 401 -4.68 -5.47 -2.26
CA GLN A 401 -3.58 -5.47 -1.28
C GLN A 401 -3.91 -4.73 0.03
N GLY A 402 -5.16 -4.29 0.25
CA GLY A 402 -5.61 -3.63 1.48
C GLY A 402 -5.30 -2.13 1.57
N LYS A 403 -4.61 -1.58 0.57
CA LYS A 403 -4.60 -0.14 0.26
C LYS A 403 -5.61 0.11 -0.84
N ASP A 404 -6.43 1.14 -0.70
CA ASP A 404 -7.57 1.33 -1.60
C ASP A 404 -7.33 2.42 -2.65
N TYR A 405 -7.23 2.00 -3.92
CA TYR A 405 -7.34 2.83 -5.12
C TYR A 405 -8.64 3.64 -5.11
N ILE A 406 -9.78 3.03 -4.79
CA ILE A 406 -11.08 3.71 -4.65
C ILE A 406 -11.71 3.39 -3.30
N TYR A 407 -12.24 4.42 -2.62
CA TYR A 407 -12.89 4.30 -1.32
C TYR A 407 -14.16 5.15 -1.26
N VAL A 408 -15.33 4.54 -1.05
CA VAL A 408 -16.61 5.23 -0.86
C VAL A 408 -16.78 5.57 0.62
N PHE A 409 -16.93 6.85 0.97
CA PHE A 409 -17.10 7.28 2.35
C PHE A 409 -18.50 6.99 2.86
N ARG A 410 -18.64 6.42 4.06
CA ARG A 410 -19.93 6.04 4.64
C ARG A 410 -19.99 6.26 6.17
N PRO A 411 -21.19 6.40 6.76
CA PRO A 411 -21.32 6.53 8.21
C PRO A 411 -20.78 5.28 8.93
N GLY A 412 -20.00 5.50 9.99
CA GLY A 412 -19.50 4.44 10.88
C GLY A 412 -18.07 3.95 10.61
N ASP A 413 -17.38 4.45 9.59
CA ASP A 413 -15.97 4.11 9.33
C ASP A 413 -15.07 4.46 10.54
N THR A 414 -14.46 3.45 11.17
CA THR A 414 -13.58 3.63 12.36
C THR A 414 -12.16 4.08 12.01
N SER A 415 -11.73 3.83 10.77
CA SER A 415 -10.43 4.23 10.24
C SER A 415 -10.41 4.09 8.71
N ILE A 416 -9.43 4.76 8.07
CA ILE A 416 -9.22 4.71 6.61
C ILE A 416 -8.95 3.31 6.07
N THR A 417 -8.46 2.38 6.89
CA THR A 417 -8.09 1.01 6.49
C THR A 417 -9.03 -0.05 7.03
N ALA A 418 -9.95 0.26 7.96
CA ALA A 418 -10.96 -0.68 8.41
C ALA A 418 -12.04 -0.89 7.34
N SER A 419 -12.77 0.18 7.00
CA SER A 419 -14.02 0.16 6.20
C SER A 419 -15.28 -0.31 6.95
N ASP A 420 -15.23 -0.36 8.28
CA ASP A 420 -16.29 -0.87 9.19
C ASP A 420 -17.70 -0.26 9.00
N GLY A 421 -17.82 0.89 8.32
CA GLY A 421 -19.11 1.52 8.07
C GLY A 421 -19.97 0.71 7.07
N ILE A 422 -21.29 0.81 7.20
CA ILE A 422 -22.22 0.12 6.28
C ILE A 422 -22.21 0.86 4.92
N VAL A 423 -21.61 0.25 3.90
CA VAL A 423 -21.36 0.87 2.59
C VAL A 423 -22.63 1.15 1.79
N GLU A 424 -23.68 0.40 2.04
CA GLU A 424 -25.03 0.65 1.52
C GLU A 424 -25.59 2.00 2.00
N ASN A 425 -25.14 2.54 3.14
CA ASN A 425 -25.59 3.82 3.71
C ASN A 425 -24.74 5.02 3.25
N ALA A 426 -23.98 4.90 2.15
CA ALA A 426 -23.08 5.95 1.69
C ALA A 426 -23.78 7.21 1.16
N GLN A 427 -25.07 7.18 0.79
CA GLN A 427 -25.74 8.33 0.18
C GLN A 427 -25.79 9.55 1.09
N VAL A 428 -25.69 10.72 0.46
CA VAL A 428 -25.95 12.04 1.02
C VAL A 428 -27.13 12.64 0.25
N GLY A 429 -28.21 12.98 0.93
CA GLY A 429 -29.48 13.37 0.31
C GLY A 429 -30.53 13.88 1.31
N LEU A 430 -31.75 14.08 0.84
CA LEU A 430 -32.91 14.39 1.66
C LEU A 430 -33.59 13.07 2.09
N ALA A 431 -34.07 13.00 3.33
CA ALA A 431 -34.73 11.80 3.87
C ALA A 431 -36.00 11.37 3.09
N SER A 432 -36.59 12.25 2.26
CA SER A 432 -37.68 11.90 1.33
C SER A 432 -37.26 10.90 0.25
N TYR A 433 -35.98 10.86 -0.10
CA TYR A 433 -35.37 9.91 -1.04
C TYR A 433 -34.56 8.83 -0.31
N LYS A 434 -34.93 8.54 0.96
CA LYS A 434 -34.37 7.51 1.85
C LYS A 434 -32.91 7.67 2.29
N ALA A 435 -32.20 8.71 1.86
CA ALA A 435 -30.83 8.98 2.30
C ALA A 435 -30.74 9.14 3.84
N THR A 436 -29.70 8.56 4.44
CA THR A 436 -29.50 8.51 5.90
C THR A 436 -28.87 9.77 6.49
N ARG A 437 -28.20 10.58 5.66
CA ARG A 437 -27.55 11.86 6.00
C ARG A 437 -27.75 12.88 4.88
N GLN A 438 -27.69 14.17 5.24
CA GLN A 438 -27.84 15.30 4.29
C GLN A 438 -26.53 16.06 4.04
N GLU A 439 -25.53 15.88 4.91
CA GLU A 439 -24.17 16.41 4.76
C GLU A 439 -23.11 15.35 5.04
N ILE A 440 -21.88 15.62 4.58
CA ILE A 440 -20.66 14.83 4.78
C ILE A 440 -19.45 15.78 4.77
N GLY A 441 -18.37 15.45 5.47
CA GLY A 441 -17.12 16.20 5.41
C GLY A 441 -17.01 17.34 6.41
N SER A 442 -15.80 17.89 6.55
CA SER A 442 -15.45 18.86 7.59
C SER A 442 -14.41 19.87 7.09
N LEU A 443 -14.59 21.13 7.46
CA LEU A 443 -13.61 22.21 7.24
C LEU A 443 -12.54 22.26 8.37
N ASP A 444 -12.77 21.56 9.49
CA ASP A 444 -11.78 21.42 10.57
C ASP A 444 -10.78 20.31 10.21
N MET A 445 -9.55 20.73 9.94
CA MET A 445 -8.45 19.86 9.50
C MET A 445 -7.98 18.85 10.56
N ASN A 446 -8.44 18.99 11.82
CA ASN A 446 -8.15 18.04 12.90
C ASN A 446 -9.11 16.83 12.92
N LYS A 447 -10.23 16.91 12.19
CA LYS A 447 -11.21 15.83 12.07
C LYS A 447 -10.67 14.67 11.24
N LYS A 448 -11.20 13.48 11.48
CA LYS A 448 -10.84 12.23 10.80
C LYS A 448 -12.08 11.58 10.18
N ILE A 449 -11.88 10.48 9.48
CA ILE A 449 -12.98 9.67 8.92
C ILE A 449 -13.99 9.21 10.00
N THR A 450 -13.54 9.03 11.24
CA THR A 450 -14.37 8.79 12.45
C THR A 450 -15.35 9.93 12.79
N ASP A 451 -15.11 11.13 12.26
CA ASP A 451 -15.96 12.32 12.37
C ASP A 451 -16.74 12.58 11.07
N ASP A 452 -16.85 11.59 10.19
CA ASP A 452 -17.38 11.66 8.82
C ASP A 452 -16.65 12.69 7.92
N ALA A 453 -15.34 12.89 8.16
CA ALA A 453 -14.50 13.73 7.32
C ALA A 453 -14.02 12.99 6.06
N ILE A 454 -14.07 13.69 4.92
CA ILE A 454 -13.57 13.21 3.63
C ILE A 454 -12.03 13.20 3.70
N CYS A 455 -11.41 12.03 3.80
CA CYS A 455 -9.97 11.86 4.09
C CYS A 455 -9.16 11.28 2.91
N TYR A 456 -7.91 11.74 2.77
CA TYR A 456 -6.90 11.14 1.89
C TYR A 456 -6.52 9.70 2.30
N SER A 457 -5.75 8.99 1.45
CA SER A 457 -5.27 7.64 1.75
C SER A 457 -4.34 7.56 2.97
N ASP A 458 -3.71 8.69 3.35
CA ASP A 458 -2.93 8.86 4.58
C ASP A 458 -3.74 9.30 5.82
N GLY A 459 -5.06 9.46 5.68
CA GLY A 459 -5.95 9.84 6.79
C GLY A 459 -6.03 11.34 7.10
N ARG A 460 -5.29 12.22 6.41
CA ARG A 460 -5.52 13.67 6.49
C ARG A 460 -6.92 14.01 5.99
N ASN A 461 -7.67 14.84 6.72
CA ASN A 461 -8.87 15.48 6.17
C ASN A 461 -8.49 16.27 4.90
N SER A 462 -9.33 16.18 3.87
CA SER A 462 -9.25 16.99 2.64
C SER A 462 -9.61 18.45 2.85
N GLY A 463 -10.34 18.76 3.92
CA GLY A 463 -10.95 20.08 4.15
C GLY A 463 -12.24 20.31 3.35
N ILE A 464 -12.79 19.29 2.70
CA ILE A 464 -14.06 19.37 1.95
C ILE A 464 -15.24 19.16 2.90
N LYS A 465 -16.28 19.97 2.76
CA LYS A 465 -17.64 19.70 3.28
C LYS A 465 -18.68 19.81 2.17
N ILE A 466 -19.65 18.89 2.14
CA ILE A 466 -20.76 18.82 1.18
C ILE A 466 -22.08 18.79 1.95
N ASN A 467 -23.09 19.53 1.48
CA ASN A 467 -24.46 19.48 1.99
C ASN A 467 -25.49 19.55 0.84
N VAL A 468 -26.42 18.59 0.79
CA VAL A 468 -27.53 18.59 -0.18
C VAL A 468 -28.58 19.64 0.19
N THR A 469 -28.99 20.44 -0.80
CA THR A 469 -29.91 21.57 -0.64
C THR A 469 -31.28 21.33 -1.27
N ALA A 470 -31.37 20.52 -2.32
CA ALA A 470 -32.62 20.09 -2.94
C ALA A 470 -32.44 18.77 -3.70
N GLN A 471 -33.53 18.03 -3.90
CA GLN A 471 -33.59 16.86 -4.78
C GLN A 471 -34.93 16.80 -5.52
N THR A 472 -34.87 16.32 -6.76
CA THR A 472 -36.00 15.82 -7.56
C THR A 472 -35.72 14.36 -7.93
N ASP A 473 -36.72 13.65 -8.46
CA ASP A 473 -36.59 12.27 -8.93
C ASP A 473 -35.41 12.05 -9.89
N ASP A 474 -34.98 13.08 -10.63
CA ASP A 474 -33.95 13.00 -11.68
C ASP A 474 -32.72 13.90 -11.42
N SER A 475 -32.64 14.59 -10.25
CA SER A 475 -31.54 15.51 -9.96
C SER A 475 -31.30 15.83 -8.48
N VAL A 476 -30.07 16.17 -8.13
CA VAL A 476 -29.67 16.62 -6.79
C VAL A 476 -28.88 17.93 -6.86
N SER A 477 -29.27 18.89 -6.03
CA SER A 477 -28.57 20.16 -5.81
C SER A 477 -27.79 20.08 -4.49
N PHE A 478 -26.53 20.50 -4.50
CA PHE A 478 -25.70 20.54 -3.29
C PHE A 478 -24.79 21.76 -3.26
N ASN A 479 -24.41 22.15 -2.04
CA ASN A 479 -23.31 23.07 -1.79
C ASN A 479 -22.06 22.26 -1.45
N ILE A 480 -20.91 22.69 -1.94
CA ILE A 480 -19.59 22.22 -1.53
C ILE A 480 -18.77 23.39 -1.00
N GLN A 481 -17.99 23.14 0.05
CA GLN A 481 -17.15 24.11 0.74
C GLN A 481 -15.76 23.54 0.99
N PHE A 482 -14.76 24.43 1.05
CA PHE A 482 -13.35 24.07 1.21
C PHE A 482 -12.70 24.83 2.39
N ALA A 483 -11.78 24.17 3.08
CA ALA A 483 -11.04 24.77 4.20
C ALA A 483 -10.02 25.83 3.74
N ASP A 484 -9.60 26.72 4.65
CA ASP A 484 -8.51 27.66 4.39
C ASP A 484 -7.15 26.95 4.39
N TYR A 485 -6.73 26.52 3.20
CA TYR A 485 -5.43 25.89 2.98
C TYR A 485 -4.23 26.83 3.17
N SER A 486 -4.43 28.16 3.26
CA SER A 486 -3.30 29.10 3.39
C SER A 486 -2.54 28.94 4.72
N ALA A 487 -3.26 28.60 5.79
CA ALA A 487 -2.69 28.31 7.11
C ALA A 487 -1.78 27.07 7.13
N LEU A 488 -1.96 26.14 6.19
CA LEU A 488 -1.22 24.87 6.12
C LEU A 488 0.21 25.00 5.56
N LYS A 489 0.56 26.16 4.96
CA LYS A 489 1.91 26.44 4.41
C LYS A 489 2.42 25.31 3.51
N LEU A 490 1.60 24.91 2.53
CA LEU A 490 1.87 23.77 1.65
C LEU A 490 3.10 24.00 0.76
N TRP A 491 3.72 22.90 0.32
CA TRP A 491 4.89 22.94 -0.58
C TRP A 491 4.47 23.14 -2.04
N SER A 492 5.05 24.15 -2.69
CA SER A 492 4.73 24.50 -4.07
C SER A 492 5.31 23.47 -5.05
N PRO A 493 4.59 23.06 -6.11
CA PRO A 493 5.19 22.33 -7.22
C PRO A 493 6.25 23.19 -7.93
N VAL A 494 7.27 22.57 -8.51
CA VAL A 494 8.31 23.28 -9.28
C VAL A 494 8.00 23.17 -10.77
N THR A 495 7.44 24.24 -11.32
CA THR A 495 7.00 24.34 -12.72
C THR A 495 7.96 25.15 -13.57
N ASP A 496 7.83 25.01 -14.88
CA ASP A 496 8.38 25.96 -15.85
C ASP A 496 7.71 27.34 -15.70
N ARG A 497 8.27 28.38 -16.34
CA ARG A 497 7.71 29.74 -16.29
C ARG A 497 6.31 29.87 -16.91
N ASP A 498 5.86 28.90 -17.71
CA ASP A 498 4.50 28.82 -18.24
C ASP A 498 3.52 28.05 -17.34
N GLY A 499 4.00 27.49 -16.21
CA GLY A 499 3.22 26.70 -15.26
C GLY A 499 3.17 25.20 -15.55
N THR A 500 3.85 24.70 -16.59
CA THR A 500 3.90 23.26 -16.90
C THR A 500 4.91 22.50 -16.03
N SER A 501 4.79 21.17 -15.95
CA SER A 501 5.69 20.30 -15.20
C SER A 501 6.01 19.02 -15.99
N PRO A 502 7.29 18.66 -16.14
CA PRO A 502 7.70 17.50 -16.94
C PRO A 502 7.38 16.15 -16.27
N PHE A 503 7.21 16.12 -14.95
CA PHE A 503 7.13 14.88 -14.17
C PHE A 503 5.83 14.09 -14.35
N SER A 504 4.80 14.72 -14.93
CA SER A 504 3.51 14.11 -15.29
C SER A 504 3.59 12.88 -16.22
N SER A 505 4.76 12.60 -16.81
CA SER A 505 5.03 11.42 -17.63
C SER A 505 6.19 10.56 -17.14
N ILE A 506 6.77 10.87 -15.96
CA ILE A 506 8.03 10.32 -15.48
C ILE A 506 7.76 9.40 -14.28
N THR A 507 7.53 8.12 -14.58
CA THR A 507 7.50 7.06 -13.56
C THR A 507 8.88 6.88 -12.94
N ALA A 508 8.97 6.87 -11.62
CA ALA A 508 10.21 6.56 -10.91
C ALA A 508 9.95 5.76 -9.63
N SER A 509 10.92 4.92 -9.28
CA SER A 509 10.98 4.10 -8.06
C SER A 509 11.95 4.66 -7.01
N ALA A 510 12.88 5.51 -7.43
CA ALA A 510 13.76 6.30 -6.57
C ALA A 510 14.13 7.62 -7.26
N ALA A 511 14.49 8.63 -6.47
CA ALA A 511 15.02 9.90 -6.96
C ALA A 511 16.25 10.35 -6.17
N LYS A 512 17.17 11.04 -6.84
CA LYS A 512 18.31 11.73 -6.22
C LYS A 512 18.42 13.15 -6.76
N ALA A 513 18.53 14.12 -5.87
CA ALA A 513 18.69 15.54 -6.17
C ALA A 513 20.10 16.01 -5.81
N VAL A 514 20.77 16.72 -6.73
CA VAL A 514 22.07 17.39 -6.50
C VAL A 514 22.04 18.80 -7.09
N ALA A 515 22.93 19.69 -6.64
CA ALA A 515 23.05 21.05 -7.15
C ALA A 515 24.46 21.31 -7.71
N ASP A 516 24.55 22.24 -8.67
CA ASP A 516 25.82 22.78 -9.18
C ASP A 516 25.67 24.31 -9.35
N GLY A 517 26.31 25.07 -8.46
CA GLY A 517 26.08 26.51 -8.33
C GLY A 517 24.61 26.84 -8.05
N ASN A 518 23.92 27.38 -9.06
CA ASN A 518 22.50 27.74 -9.01
C ASN A 518 21.57 26.66 -9.56
N ASP A 519 22.10 25.71 -10.33
CA ASP A 519 21.32 24.68 -11.00
C ASP A 519 21.01 23.51 -10.06
N ILE A 520 19.86 22.86 -10.24
CA ILE A 520 19.56 21.56 -9.62
C ILE A 520 19.38 20.47 -10.69
N TYR A 521 19.77 19.25 -10.35
CA TYR A 521 19.70 18.06 -11.21
C TYR A 521 18.98 16.95 -10.46
N ILE A 522 17.91 16.44 -11.07
CA ILE A 522 17.08 15.37 -10.53
C ILE A 522 17.30 14.12 -11.38
N LEU A 523 17.92 13.10 -10.78
CA LEU A 523 17.97 11.74 -11.29
C LEU A 523 16.68 11.02 -10.91
N ALA A 524 15.96 10.54 -11.92
CA ALA A 524 14.76 9.73 -11.80
C ALA A 524 15.09 8.28 -12.18
N GLU A 525 15.05 7.34 -11.23
CA GLU A 525 15.35 5.92 -11.45
C GLU A 525 14.06 5.07 -11.41
N ASP A 526 13.67 4.52 -12.55
CA ASP A 526 12.75 3.38 -12.62
C ASP A 526 13.54 2.06 -12.63
N ILE A 527 12.85 0.93 -12.43
CA ILE A 527 13.42 -0.42 -12.32
C ILE A 527 14.45 -0.72 -13.43
N ARG A 528 14.22 -0.23 -14.65
CA ARG A 528 14.95 -0.59 -15.89
C ARG A 528 15.61 0.59 -16.60
N SER A 529 15.35 1.82 -16.21
CA SER A 529 15.85 3.02 -16.89
C SER A 529 15.99 4.20 -15.94
N ALA A 530 16.90 5.13 -16.25
CA ALA A 530 17.09 6.35 -15.48
C ALA A 530 17.23 7.57 -16.39
N ASN A 531 16.51 8.64 -16.05
CA ASN A 531 16.50 9.92 -16.75
C ASN A 531 17.00 11.03 -15.81
N ILE A 532 17.56 12.10 -16.37
CA ILE A 532 17.93 13.29 -15.59
C ILE A 532 17.23 14.53 -16.12
N LEU A 533 16.73 15.35 -15.22
CA LEU A 533 16.15 16.66 -15.49
C LEU A 533 16.94 17.72 -14.73
N LYS A 534 17.30 18.79 -15.43
CA LYS A 534 17.92 19.99 -14.86
C LYS A 534 16.84 21.06 -14.67
N TYR A 535 16.89 21.82 -13.57
CA TYR A 535 16.16 23.09 -13.42
C TYR A 535 17.17 24.21 -13.13
N ASP A 536 17.05 25.33 -13.85
CA ASP A 536 18.01 26.45 -13.81
C ASP A 536 17.61 27.61 -12.88
N GLY A 537 16.50 27.43 -12.15
CA GLY A 537 15.87 28.49 -11.36
C GLY A 537 14.59 29.05 -11.99
N SER A 538 14.30 28.76 -13.26
CA SER A 538 13.04 29.13 -13.94
C SER A 538 12.40 28.03 -14.78
N ASP A 539 13.19 27.23 -15.50
CA ASP A 539 12.68 26.28 -16.48
C ASP A 539 13.39 24.91 -16.38
N TRP A 540 12.66 23.83 -16.63
CA TRP A 540 13.16 22.46 -16.70
C TRP A 540 13.75 22.13 -18.07
N LYS A 541 14.82 21.35 -18.04
CA LYS A 541 15.45 20.75 -19.22
C LYS A 541 15.69 19.27 -18.99
N ASN A 542 14.95 18.43 -19.71
CA ASN A 542 15.24 17.01 -19.77
C ASN A 542 16.61 16.79 -20.46
N LEU A 543 17.53 16.10 -19.78
CA LEU A 543 18.87 15.75 -20.29
C LEU A 543 18.88 14.35 -20.94
N GLY A 544 17.71 13.70 -21.05
CA GLY A 544 17.51 12.39 -21.65
C GLY A 544 17.87 11.23 -20.74
N GLU A 545 17.63 10.03 -21.27
CA GLU A 545 17.94 8.78 -20.60
C GLU A 545 19.45 8.60 -20.44
N CYS A 546 19.92 8.46 -19.21
CA CYS A 546 21.31 8.19 -18.89
C CYS A 546 21.59 6.68 -18.80
N ALA A 547 20.59 5.85 -18.49
CA ALA A 547 20.71 4.40 -18.35
C ALA A 547 19.45 3.66 -18.81
N SER A 548 19.64 2.49 -19.43
CA SER A 548 18.59 1.49 -19.70
C SER A 548 19.18 0.08 -19.64
N GLY A 549 18.41 -0.90 -19.14
CA GLY A 549 18.90 -2.26 -18.90
C GLY A 549 17.79 -3.33 -18.82
N SER A 550 18.04 -4.50 -19.43
CA SER A 550 17.07 -5.60 -19.54
C SER A 550 16.90 -6.46 -18.28
N SER A 551 17.78 -6.34 -17.29
CA SER A 551 17.73 -7.07 -16.01
C SER A 551 17.59 -6.15 -14.78
N GLY A 552 17.30 -4.88 -15.02
CA GLY A 552 17.27 -3.82 -14.01
C GLY A 552 18.59 -3.06 -13.87
N ILE A 553 18.55 -1.93 -13.16
CA ILE A 553 19.70 -1.04 -12.90
C ILE A 553 19.71 -0.54 -11.45
N LYS A 554 20.88 -0.05 -10.99
CA LYS A 554 21.00 0.86 -9.84
C LYS A 554 21.92 2.02 -10.20
N THR A 555 21.62 3.23 -9.75
CA THR A 555 22.27 4.46 -10.20
C THR A 555 22.61 5.44 -9.08
N SER A 556 23.60 6.29 -9.34
CA SER A 556 23.99 7.42 -8.48
C SER A 556 24.47 8.59 -9.33
N ILE A 557 24.21 9.82 -8.89
CA ILE A 557 24.53 11.07 -9.58
C ILE A 557 25.44 11.95 -8.73
N ALA A 558 26.38 12.65 -9.36
CA ALA A 558 27.08 13.78 -8.77
C ALA A 558 27.27 14.90 -9.81
N ALA A 559 27.27 16.14 -9.35
CA ALA A 559 27.78 17.26 -10.11
C ALA A 559 29.29 17.43 -9.83
N TYR A 560 30.08 17.65 -10.88
CA TYR A 560 31.52 17.84 -10.78
C TYR A 560 32.02 18.65 -11.98
N ASP A 561 32.75 19.74 -11.73
CA ASP A 561 33.33 20.61 -12.77
C ASP A 561 32.28 21.08 -13.82
N GLY A 562 31.18 21.68 -13.33
CA GLY A 562 30.08 22.18 -14.16
C GLY A 562 29.28 21.11 -14.92
N THR A 563 29.47 19.83 -14.57
CA THR A 563 29.04 18.68 -15.37
C THR A 563 28.37 17.60 -14.51
N SER A 564 27.23 17.08 -14.95
CA SER A 564 26.57 15.93 -14.31
C SER A 564 27.25 14.60 -14.70
N TYR A 565 27.60 13.79 -13.71
CA TYR A 565 28.10 12.42 -13.85
C TYR A 565 27.09 11.42 -13.26
N VAL A 566 26.99 10.24 -13.88
CA VAL A 566 26.15 9.13 -13.40
C VAL A 566 26.95 7.84 -13.38
N LEU A 567 26.87 7.12 -12.26
CA LEU A 567 27.39 5.77 -12.10
C LEU A 567 26.22 4.79 -12.19
N ILE A 568 26.36 3.76 -13.04
CA ILE A 568 25.27 2.84 -13.42
C ILE A 568 25.74 1.41 -13.18
N ALA A 569 25.16 0.74 -12.20
CA ALA A 569 25.28 -0.69 -12.01
C ALA A 569 24.32 -1.40 -12.99
N ASP A 570 24.88 -2.09 -13.98
CA ASP A 570 24.15 -2.68 -15.11
C ASP A 570 24.11 -4.22 -15.01
N TYR A 571 22.94 -4.73 -14.64
CA TYR A 571 22.66 -6.15 -14.46
C TYR A 571 22.35 -6.88 -15.78
N SER A 572 22.26 -6.18 -16.92
CA SER A 572 21.93 -6.80 -18.22
C SER A 572 23.06 -7.65 -18.80
N SER A 573 24.31 -7.34 -18.42
CA SER A 573 25.49 -8.12 -18.81
C SER A 573 25.61 -9.40 -17.98
N GLY A 574 25.82 -10.55 -18.65
CA GLY A 574 25.91 -11.87 -17.98
C GLY A 574 27.12 -12.09 -17.06
N GLN A 575 27.92 -11.05 -16.82
CA GLN A 575 29.01 -11.03 -15.82
C GLN A 575 28.90 -9.86 -14.83
N GLY A 576 27.96 -8.92 -15.03
CA GLY A 576 27.83 -7.69 -14.25
C GLY A 576 28.89 -6.65 -14.59
N ARG A 577 28.50 -5.37 -14.62
CA ARG A 577 29.41 -4.24 -14.81
C ARG A 577 28.90 -2.96 -14.16
N THR A 578 29.80 -2.01 -13.94
CA THR A 578 29.48 -0.67 -13.43
C THR A 578 30.06 0.40 -14.35
N ILE A 579 29.20 1.22 -14.96
CA ILE A 579 29.53 2.20 -16.00
C ILE A 579 29.51 3.61 -15.42
N LEU A 580 30.57 4.40 -15.64
CA LEU A 580 30.55 5.85 -15.40
C LEU A 580 30.21 6.57 -16.71
N LYS A 581 29.19 7.44 -16.70
CA LYS A 581 28.85 8.36 -17.79
C LYS A 581 28.92 9.82 -17.32
N LYS A 582 29.05 10.74 -18.27
CA LYS A 582 28.87 12.19 -18.07
C LYS A 582 28.01 12.79 -19.17
N TYR A 583 27.28 13.86 -18.84
CA TYR A 583 26.53 14.61 -19.84
C TYR A 583 27.45 15.60 -20.57
N ASN A 584 27.47 15.57 -21.91
CA ASN A 584 28.33 16.45 -22.69
C ASN A 584 27.73 16.68 -24.09
N ASN A 585 27.69 17.94 -24.55
CA ASN A 585 27.19 18.33 -25.87
C ASN A 585 25.81 17.75 -26.24
N GLY A 586 24.91 17.63 -25.26
CA GLY A 586 23.54 17.14 -25.46
C GLY A 586 23.35 15.62 -25.31
N VAL A 587 24.40 14.86 -25.02
CA VAL A 587 24.34 13.38 -24.94
C VAL A 587 25.09 12.82 -23.72
N TRP A 588 24.66 11.64 -23.26
CA TRP A 588 25.35 10.88 -22.21
C TRP A 588 26.51 10.07 -22.79
N GLN A 589 27.74 10.48 -22.45
CA GLN A 589 28.98 9.87 -22.93
C GLN A 589 29.57 8.94 -21.86
N GLN A 590 29.95 7.73 -22.25
CA GLN A 590 30.69 6.80 -21.37
C GLN A 590 32.09 7.36 -21.08
N VAL A 591 32.41 7.47 -19.79
CA VAL A 591 33.73 7.90 -19.30
C VAL A 591 34.60 6.67 -19.03
N ASP A 592 34.11 5.69 -18.28
CA ASP A 592 34.81 4.43 -17.99
C ASP A 592 33.86 3.30 -17.58
N VAL A 593 34.36 2.06 -17.48
CA VAL A 593 33.61 0.87 -17.03
C VAL A 593 34.48 -0.03 -16.17
N ILE A 594 33.93 -0.50 -15.05
CA ILE A 594 34.46 -1.62 -14.26
C ILE A 594 33.66 -2.88 -14.62
N GLU A 595 34.33 -3.92 -15.11
CA GLU A 595 33.73 -5.15 -15.65
C GLU A 595 33.90 -6.34 -14.69
N GLY A 596 32.98 -7.32 -14.77
CA GLY A 596 33.10 -8.62 -14.09
C GLY A 596 32.40 -8.74 -12.73
N TYR A 597 31.70 -7.68 -12.29
CA TYR A 597 30.68 -7.72 -11.24
C TYR A 597 29.82 -6.44 -11.26
N THR A 598 28.61 -6.55 -10.72
CA THR A 598 27.69 -5.42 -10.51
C THR A 598 27.74 -4.91 -9.07
N ALA A 599 27.69 -3.59 -8.90
CA ALA A 599 27.48 -2.98 -7.58
C ALA A 599 26.02 -3.06 -7.16
N ASN A 600 25.76 -3.50 -5.93
CA ASN A 600 24.45 -3.52 -5.31
C ASN A 600 24.00 -2.12 -4.86
N ALA A 601 24.95 -1.28 -4.43
CA ALA A 601 24.70 0.09 -3.99
C ALA A 601 25.82 1.04 -4.49
N PRO A 602 25.87 1.33 -5.81
CA PRO A 602 26.83 2.27 -6.37
C PRO A 602 26.65 3.68 -5.79
N ALA A 603 27.74 4.38 -5.50
CA ALA A 603 27.70 5.79 -5.08
C ALA A 603 28.71 6.65 -5.83
N LEU A 604 28.32 7.89 -6.15
CA LEU A 604 29.21 8.99 -6.54
C LEU A 604 29.27 10.05 -5.45
N GLY A 605 30.38 10.78 -5.40
CA GLY A 605 30.50 12.01 -4.61
C GLY A 605 31.84 12.70 -4.87
N VAL A 606 31.95 13.93 -4.38
CA VAL A 606 33.13 14.79 -4.60
C VAL A 606 33.81 15.05 -3.25
N ALA A 607 35.12 14.86 -3.21
CA ALA A 607 35.98 15.16 -2.05
C ALA A 607 37.38 15.58 -2.53
N GLY A 608 38.08 16.44 -1.81
CA GLY A 608 39.42 16.92 -2.18
C GLY A 608 39.50 17.44 -3.62
N GLY A 609 38.47 18.15 -4.09
CA GLY A 609 38.35 18.64 -5.47
C GLY A 609 38.29 17.55 -6.56
N SER A 610 37.93 16.31 -6.20
CA SER A 610 37.98 15.13 -7.08
C SER A 610 36.68 14.33 -7.03
N LEU A 611 36.20 13.83 -8.17
CA LEU A 611 35.11 12.86 -8.23
C LEU A 611 35.60 11.46 -7.81
N TYR A 612 34.83 10.79 -6.96
CA TYR A 612 35.03 9.39 -6.61
C TYR A 612 33.77 8.56 -6.90
N ALA A 613 33.98 7.27 -7.15
CA ALA A 613 32.97 6.24 -7.24
C ALA A 613 33.22 5.17 -6.18
N LEU A 614 32.21 4.76 -5.43
CA LEU A 614 32.25 3.58 -4.56
C LEU A 614 31.53 2.45 -5.28
N ILE A 615 32.23 1.33 -5.49
CA ILE A 615 31.76 0.20 -6.27
C ILE A 615 31.97 -1.06 -5.43
N ASP A 616 30.87 -1.69 -5.02
CA ASP A 616 30.86 -2.98 -4.33
C ASP A 616 30.77 -4.16 -5.32
N ASN A 617 31.03 -5.37 -4.81
CA ASN A 617 30.78 -6.61 -5.51
C ASN A 617 29.65 -7.36 -4.80
N ASN A 618 28.42 -7.23 -5.31
CA ASN A 618 27.22 -7.88 -4.77
C ASN A 618 27.06 -7.66 -3.25
N GLY A 619 27.17 -6.39 -2.84
CA GLY A 619 27.16 -5.89 -1.47
C GLY A 619 28.53 -5.86 -0.79
N LYS A 620 29.55 -6.56 -1.29
CA LYS A 620 30.77 -6.87 -0.52
C LYS A 620 32.00 -6.16 -1.02
N SER A 621 33.00 -6.04 -0.14
CA SER A 621 34.33 -5.53 -0.46
C SER A 621 34.29 -4.21 -1.25
N ALA A 622 33.54 -3.24 -0.73
CA ALA A 622 33.32 -1.97 -1.42
C ALA A 622 34.65 -1.22 -1.61
N LYS A 623 34.97 -0.88 -2.86
CA LYS A 623 36.22 -0.22 -3.26
C LYS A 623 35.93 1.19 -3.71
N LEU A 624 36.80 2.13 -3.30
CA LEU A 624 36.76 3.51 -3.77
C LEU A 624 37.64 3.65 -5.03
N TYR A 625 37.11 4.32 -6.03
CA TYR A 625 37.80 4.64 -7.28
C TYR A 625 37.84 6.16 -7.45
N LYS A 626 39.02 6.72 -7.69
CA LYS A 626 39.20 8.13 -8.02
C LYS A 626 39.12 8.33 -9.53
N LEU A 627 38.40 9.35 -10.00
CA LEU A 627 38.51 9.76 -11.40
C LEU A 627 39.85 10.47 -11.63
N ILE A 628 40.70 9.90 -12.49
CA ILE A 628 41.99 10.46 -12.92
C ILE A 628 42.07 10.35 -14.43
N ASP A 629 42.29 11.47 -15.14
CA ASP A 629 42.47 11.53 -16.60
C ASP A 629 41.41 10.77 -17.43
N GLY A 630 40.16 10.74 -16.95
CA GLY A 630 39.05 10.01 -17.60
C GLY A 630 39.02 8.50 -17.34
N ARG A 631 39.70 8.02 -16.29
CA ARG A 631 39.74 6.62 -15.83
C ARG A 631 39.36 6.51 -14.36
N LEU A 632 38.69 5.42 -13.98
CA LEU A 632 38.41 5.09 -12.57
C LEU A 632 39.57 4.28 -11.97
N THR A 633 40.37 4.92 -11.11
CA THR A 633 41.57 4.32 -10.50
C THR A 633 41.29 3.92 -9.05
N GLU A 634 41.38 2.62 -8.75
CA GLU A 634 41.21 2.06 -7.39
C GLU A 634 42.15 2.77 -6.40
N THR A 635 41.59 3.22 -5.27
CA THR A 635 42.29 4.06 -4.28
C THR A 635 41.96 3.56 -2.87
N GLY A 636 42.97 3.01 -2.18
CA GLY A 636 42.86 2.49 -0.82
C GLY A 636 42.50 1.02 -0.71
N GLU A 637 42.49 0.51 0.52
CA GLU A 637 41.98 -0.83 0.86
C GLU A 637 40.44 -0.89 0.69
N ALA A 638 39.88 -2.08 0.51
CA ALA A 638 38.42 -2.25 0.43
C ALA A 638 37.77 -2.16 1.83
N ILE A 639 36.54 -1.63 1.90
CA ILE A 639 35.76 -1.59 3.14
C ILE A 639 35.27 -3.02 3.46
N ASP A 640 35.56 -3.50 4.67
CA ASP A 640 35.10 -4.81 5.15
C ASP A 640 33.65 -4.73 5.70
N VAL A 641 32.72 -5.39 5.00
CA VAL A 641 31.28 -5.36 5.25
C VAL A 641 30.62 -6.68 4.85
N ASN A 642 29.54 -7.04 5.55
CA ASN A 642 28.71 -8.20 5.22
C ASN A 642 27.88 -7.93 3.96
N SER A 643 27.29 -6.74 3.89
CA SER A 643 26.72 -6.11 2.69
C SER A 643 26.63 -4.60 2.94
N ILE A 644 27.13 -3.78 2.04
CA ILE A 644 26.96 -2.32 2.11
C ILE A 644 25.53 -1.94 1.75
N ASN A 645 24.99 -0.91 2.42
CA ASN A 645 23.67 -0.37 2.17
C ASN A 645 23.66 1.17 2.23
N SER A 646 22.97 1.80 1.27
CA SER A 646 22.86 3.26 1.11
C SER A 646 24.17 4.02 1.39
N PRO A 647 25.30 3.71 0.70
CA PRO A 647 26.54 4.45 0.90
C PRO A 647 26.45 5.86 0.29
N GLU A 648 27.00 6.85 0.99
CA GLU A 648 27.13 8.23 0.52
C GLU A 648 28.60 8.67 0.67
N ILE A 649 29.19 9.22 -0.39
CA ILE A 649 30.57 9.74 -0.40
C ILE A 649 30.54 11.23 -0.09
N PHE A 650 31.39 11.69 0.83
CA PHE A 650 31.48 13.10 1.21
C PHE A 650 32.92 13.56 1.43
N ASP A 651 33.14 14.87 1.40
CA ASP A 651 34.40 15.50 1.80
C ASP A 651 34.50 15.58 3.33
N TYR A 652 35.57 15.03 3.89
CA TYR A 652 35.95 15.22 5.27
C TYR A 652 37.31 15.90 5.32
N ASN A 653 37.33 17.22 5.53
CA ASN A 653 38.55 18.03 5.60
C ASN A 653 39.51 17.86 4.40
N GLY A 654 38.96 17.71 3.19
CA GLY A 654 39.72 17.57 1.94
C GLY A 654 40.11 16.12 1.57
N VAL A 655 39.74 15.12 2.37
CA VAL A 655 39.92 13.69 2.06
C VAL A 655 38.57 12.97 1.93
N PRO A 656 38.47 11.91 1.09
CA PRO A 656 37.20 11.21 0.89
C PRO A 656 36.80 10.39 2.12
N ALA A 657 35.54 10.53 2.52
CA ALA A 657 34.88 9.72 3.52
C ALA A 657 33.59 9.10 2.97
N VAL A 658 33.11 8.03 3.61
CA VAL A 658 31.90 7.30 3.23
C VAL A 658 31.04 7.05 4.46
N ALA A 659 29.76 7.41 4.41
CA ALA A 659 28.75 7.02 5.39
C ALA A 659 27.93 5.86 4.83
N TYR A 660 27.75 4.76 5.59
CA TYR A 660 27.14 3.54 5.07
C TYR A 660 26.51 2.65 6.14
N GLY A 661 25.49 1.90 5.76
CA GLY A 661 25.00 0.75 6.51
C GLY A 661 25.82 -0.50 6.18
N ASN A 662 26.19 -1.28 7.20
CA ASN A 662 26.68 -2.65 7.08
C ASN A 662 25.52 -3.58 7.43
N PHE A 663 24.79 -4.05 6.41
CA PHE A 663 23.61 -4.90 6.58
C PHE A 663 24.00 -6.31 7.07
N SER A 664 23.42 -6.71 8.20
CA SER A 664 23.44 -8.08 8.70
C SER A 664 22.22 -8.31 9.60
N PHE A 665 21.61 -9.50 9.50
CA PHE A 665 20.44 -9.91 10.27
C PHE A 665 20.68 -10.00 11.80
N SER A 666 21.93 -10.11 12.24
CA SER A 666 22.28 -10.34 13.66
C SER A 666 23.26 -9.35 14.27
N ASN A 667 23.93 -8.54 13.45
CA ASN A 667 25.00 -7.63 13.87
C ASN A 667 25.22 -6.51 12.84
N GLY A 668 24.14 -5.94 12.32
CA GLY A 668 24.22 -4.80 11.41
C GLY A 668 24.64 -3.51 12.13
N SER A 669 25.31 -2.61 11.42
CA SER A 669 25.73 -1.30 11.97
C SER A 669 25.57 -0.16 10.98
N ALA A 670 25.35 1.06 11.47
CA ALA A 670 25.54 2.29 10.70
C ALA A 670 26.94 2.84 11.00
N ASN A 671 27.68 3.31 9.98
CA ASN A 671 29.07 3.71 10.14
C ASN A 671 29.38 4.94 9.26
N ALA A 672 30.46 5.64 9.59
CA ALA A 672 31.16 6.50 8.64
C ALA A 672 32.67 6.35 8.82
N ALA A 673 33.40 6.29 7.71
CA ALA A 673 34.83 6.09 7.69
C ALA A 673 35.52 7.06 6.72
N VAL A 674 36.69 7.57 7.10
CA VAL A 674 37.57 8.39 6.25
C VAL A 674 38.71 7.53 5.70
N LEU A 675 39.15 7.82 4.47
CA LEU A 675 40.29 7.15 3.84
C LEU A 675 41.57 7.99 3.98
N GLU A 676 42.46 7.59 4.89
CA GLU A 676 43.76 8.24 5.12
C GLU A 676 44.90 7.26 4.84
N ASN A 677 45.95 7.72 4.15
CA ASN A 677 47.15 6.91 3.84
C ASN A 677 46.83 5.54 3.19
N GLY A 678 45.69 5.44 2.49
CA GLY A 678 45.20 4.22 1.86
C GLY A 678 44.38 3.27 2.76
N LYS A 679 44.07 3.66 4.00
CA LYS A 679 43.34 2.86 5.00
C LYS A 679 42.09 3.55 5.51
N TRP A 680 41.08 2.76 5.84
CA TRP A 680 39.82 3.26 6.39
C TRP A 680 39.91 3.42 7.92
N HIS A 681 39.52 4.60 8.39
CA HIS A 681 39.44 4.94 9.80
C HIS A 681 37.99 5.34 10.14
N ASN A 682 37.32 4.57 11.00
CA ASN A 682 35.95 4.85 11.40
C ASN A 682 35.91 6.13 12.27
N ILE A 683 35.23 7.16 11.77
CA ILE A 683 34.88 8.38 12.51
C ILE A 683 33.51 8.25 13.18
N MET A 684 32.68 7.30 12.74
CA MET A 684 31.39 6.98 13.34
C MET A 684 31.11 5.48 13.25
N SER A 685 30.58 4.88 14.32
CA SER A 685 29.99 3.53 14.27
C SER A 685 28.88 3.38 15.31
N ASP A 686 27.76 2.77 14.91
CA ASP A 686 26.60 2.45 15.72
C ASP A 686 26.18 1.01 15.45
N THR A 687 26.42 0.12 16.41
CA THR A 687 26.13 -1.32 16.30
C THR A 687 24.74 -1.70 16.81
N SER A 688 23.83 -0.74 17.03
CA SER A 688 22.45 -1.04 17.47
C SER A 688 21.56 -1.56 16.34
N ALA A 689 21.80 -1.10 15.10
CA ALA A 689 21.16 -1.55 13.88
C ALA A 689 21.94 -1.05 12.65
N TYR A 690 21.70 -1.64 11.48
CA TYR A 690 22.14 -1.05 10.21
C TYR A 690 21.18 0.07 9.79
N SER A 691 21.71 1.12 9.19
CA SER A 691 20.89 2.17 8.58
C SER A 691 20.29 1.71 7.25
N VAL A 692 19.00 1.98 7.04
CA VAL A 692 18.31 1.71 5.75
C VAL A 692 18.58 2.80 4.73
N SER A 693 18.64 4.05 5.20
CA SER A 693 19.02 5.22 4.42
C SER A 693 20.09 6.01 5.18
N ASN A 694 21.09 6.49 4.45
CA ASN A 694 22.05 7.47 4.92
C ASN A 694 21.98 8.70 4.01
N ALA A 695 22.20 9.88 4.58
CA ALA A 695 22.41 11.11 3.83
C ALA A 695 23.44 11.98 4.57
N VAL A 696 24.28 12.70 3.82
CA VAL A 696 25.33 13.55 4.40
C VAL A 696 25.27 14.95 3.79
N ALA A 697 25.44 15.96 4.63
CA ALA A 697 25.70 17.33 4.23
C ALA A 697 26.92 17.87 4.96
N VAL A 698 27.70 18.75 4.32
CA VAL A 698 28.92 19.36 4.88
C VAL A 698 28.82 20.86 4.71
N SER A 699 28.97 21.63 5.79
CA SER A 699 28.96 23.10 5.79
C SER A 699 29.97 23.62 6.80
N ASP A 700 30.79 24.59 6.42
CA ASP A 700 31.72 25.30 7.31
C ASP A 700 32.69 24.38 8.11
N GLY A 701 33.04 23.22 7.54
CA GLY A 701 33.87 22.20 8.20
C GLY A 701 33.12 21.26 9.16
N VAL A 702 31.81 21.40 9.29
CA VAL A 702 30.94 20.52 10.08
C VAL A 702 30.25 19.51 9.16
N THR A 703 30.32 18.23 9.52
CA THR A 703 29.66 17.12 8.80
C THR A 703 28.37 16.72 9.53
N TYR A 704 27.26 16.68 8.80
CA TYR A 704 25.95 16.28 9.28
C TYR A 704 25.53 14.97 8.62
N ILE A 705 25.43 13.89 9.40
CA ILE A 705 25.07 12.55 8.92
C ILE A 705 23.69 12.18 9.45
N LEU A 706 22.71 12.03 8.55
CA LEU A 706 21.40 11.47 8.85
C LEU A 706 21.43 9.95 8.64
N ASN A 707 20.92 9.20 9.61
CA ASN A 707 20.68 7.75 9.50
C ASN A 707 19.21 7.46 9.84
N THR A 708 18.51 6.70 9.00
CA THR A 708 17.19 6.11 9.34
C THR A 708 17.28 4.59 9.49
N TYR A 709 16.35 3.98 10.23
CA TYR A 709 16.44 2.59 10.69
C TYR A 709 15.07 1.89 10.67
N ASN A 710 14.98 0.70 10.08
CA ASN A 710 13.80 -0.18 10.16
C ASN A 710 13.86 -1.19 11.32
N SER A 711 14.99 -1.24 12.04
CA SER A 711 15.35 -2.22 13.05
C SER A 711 16.06 -1.54 14.23
N GLY A 712 16.34 -2.28 15.30
CA GLY A 712 16.79 -1.69 16.57
C GLY A 712 15.67 -0.84 17.20
N ASP A 713 16.00 0.36 17.67
CA ASP A 713 15.01 1.31 18.20
C ASP A 713 14.20 2.05 17.12
N LYS A 714 14.53 1.86 15.83
CA LYS A 714 13.87 2.47 14.66
C LYS A 714 13.84 4.01 14.62
N ILE A 715 14.52 4.68 15.55
CA ILE A 715 14.52 6.14 15.67
C ILE A 715 15.55 6.72 14.70
N ALA A 716 15.17 7.69 13.87
CA ALA A 716 16.10 8.43 13.03
C ALA A 716 17.11 9.20 13.88
N LYS A 717 18.38 9.19 13.47
CA LYS A 717 19.50 9.81 14.21
C LYS A 717 20.20 10.82 13.31
N LEU A 718 20.39 12.03 13.82
CA LEU A 718 21.33 13.00 13.25
C LEU A 718 22.64 12.92 14.04
N ARG A 719 23.76 12.82 13.35
CA ARG A 719 25.11 12.88 13.93
C ARG A 719 25.83 14.08 13.37
N VAL A 720 26.56 14.78 14.22
CA VAL A 720 27.25 16.03 13.87
C VAL A 720 28.70 15.86 14.25
N ILE A 721 29.60 15.92 13.27
CA ILE A 721 31.04 15.85 13.47
C ILE A 721 31.60 17.25 13.21
N ASP A 722 32.18 17.87 14.24
CA ASP A 722 32.77 19.20 14.11
C ASP A 722 34.14 19.17 13.39
N ALA A 723 34.69 20.34 13.10
CA ALA A 723 35.99 20.47 12.43
C ALA A 723 37.18 19.90 13.24
N ASN A 724 36.98 19.55 14.52
CA ASN A 724 37.97 18.90 15.38
C ASN A 724 37.78 17.38 15.48
N GLY A 725 36.74 16.82 14.86
CA GLY A 725 36.36 15.40 14.95
C GLY A 725 35.48 15.05 16.18
N SER A 726 35.05 16.03 16.97
CA SER A 726 34.09 15.81 18.05
C SER A 726 32.72 15.44 17.48
N THR A 727 32.11 14.37 17.99
CA THR A 727 30.87 13.81 17.43
C THR A 727 29.71 13.87 18.42
N ASP A 728 28.73 14.72 18.13
CA ASP A 728 27.43 14.76 18.82
C ASP A 728 26.40 13.86 18.12
N THR A 729 25.33 13.49 18.82
CA THR A 729 24.26 12.61 18.29
C THR A 729 22.90 12.94 18.87
N TYR A 730 21.96 13.29 17.99
CA TYR A 730 20.59 13.69 18.30
C TYR A 730 19.63 12.59 17.85
N LYS A 731 18.79 12.09 18.78
CA LYS A 731 17.66 11.23 18.44
C LYS A 731 16.48 12.09 17.98
N LEU A 732 16.04 11.89 16.74
CA LEU A 732 14.99 12.70 16.11
C LEU A 732 13.60 12.17 16.50
N ASN A 733 13.27 12.23 17.79
CA ASN A 733 12.03 11.67 18.35
C ASN A 733 10.72 12.33 17.84
N GLY A 734 10.83 13.41 17.07
CA GLY A 734 9.71 14.05 16.35
C GLY A 734 9.48 13.54 14.93
N ILE A 735 10.25 12.52 14.50
CA ILE A 735 10.08 11.74 13.27
C ILE A 735 9.54 10.36 13.66
N SER A 736 8.58 9.81 12.92
CA SER A 736 8.01 8.49 13.22
C SER A 736 9.04 7.36 13.11
N GLN A 737 8.89 6.35 13.96
CA GLN A 737 9.78 5.20 13.99
C GLN A 737 9.67 4.36 12.72
N GLY A 738 10.81 4.06 12.08
CA GLY A 738 10.85 3.22 10.88
C GLY A 738 10.96 3.97 9.55
N ALA A 739 11.18 5.29 9.57
CA ALA A 739 11.32 6.12 8.37
C ALA A 739 12.21 5.48 7.29
N SER A 740 11.65 5.28 6.10
CA SER A 740 12.22 4.40 5.06
C SER A 740 13.30 5.07 4.21
N SER A 741 13.17 6.38 4.01
CA SER A 741 14.03 7.21 3.17
C SER A 741 14.41 8.47 3.94
N GLY A 742 15.64 8.96 3.76
CA GLY A 742 16.13 10.18 4.40
C GLY A 742 17.05 10.98 3.48
N SER A 743 16.99 12.30 3.58
CA SER A 743 17.83 13.25 2.87
C SER A 743 18.11 14.47 3.75
N ILE A 744 19.27 15.11 3.57
CA ILE A 744 19.71 16.24 4.39
C ILE A 744 20.33 17.33 3.53
N SER A 745 20.15 18.59 3.92
CA SER A 745 20.80 19.76 3.36
C SER A 745 21.04 20.80 4.44
N VAL A 746 22.01 21.69 4.24
CA VAL A 746 22.37 22.75 5.20
C VAL A 746 22.57 24.04 4.42
N ASP A 747 21.99 25.14 4.90
CA ASP A 747 22.14 26.47 4.33
C ASP A 747 21.95 27.54 5.42
N SER A 748 22.80 28.57 5.41
CA SER A 748 22.64 29.79 6.20
C SER A 748 22.47 29.57 7.72
N GLY A 749 23.06 28.51 8.27
CA GLY A 749 22.96 28.14 9.68
C GLY A 749 21.69 27.34 10.04
N TYR A 750 20.93 26.84 9.07
CA TYR A 750 19.81 25.92 9.28
C TYR A 750 20.10 24.55 8.67
N VAL A 751 19.74 23.49 9.39
CA VAL A 751 19.74 22.11 8.90
C VAL A 751 18.32 21.76 8.43
N TYR A 752 18.22 21.07 7.31
CA TYR A 752 16.98 20.64 6.68
C TYR A 752 17.04 19.12 6.48
N ILE A 753 16.07 18.40 7.05
CA ILE A 753 16.00 16.94 7.01
C ILE A 753 14.66 16.56 6.39
N SER A 754 14.70 15.86 5.27
CA SER A 754 13.51 15.30 4.63
C SER A 754 13.50 13.79 4.83
N VAL A 755 12.36 13.25 5.24
CA VAL A 755 12.16 11.82 5.48
C VAL A 755 10.87 11.34 4.85
N VAL A 756 10.82 10.04 4.56
CA VAL A 756 9.54 9.34 4.34
C VAL A 756 9.16 8.63 5.64
N GLU A 757 8.06 9.08 6.25
CA GLU A 757 7.49 8.56 7.48
C GLU A 757 5.99 8.33 7.29
N ASP A 758 5.45 7.20 7.77
CA ASP A 758 4.02 6.87 7.69
C ASP A 758 3.39 7.12 6.30
N GLY A 759 4.11 6.75 5.24
CA GLY A 759 3.70 6.95 3.83
C GLY A 759 3.75 8.40 3.32
N ASN A 760 4.23 9.35 4.12
CA ASN A 760 4.30 10.79 3.81
C ASN A 760 5.77 11.24 3.63
N ALA A 761 6.05 12.09 2.64
CA ALA A 761 7.30 12.84 2.59
C ALA A 761 7.17 14.11 3.44
N ILE A 762 7.95 14.19 4.53
CA ILE A 762 7.93 15.29 5.49
C ILE A 762 9.32 15.93 5.57
N THR A 763 9.38 17.26 5.50
CA THR A 763 10.60 18.04 5.71
C THR A 763 10.57 18.72 7.08
N TYR A 764 11.68 18.61 7.82
CA TYR A 764 11.94 19.22 9.11
C TYR A 764 13.11 20.20 9.02
N THR A 765 13.16 21.17 9.93
CA THR A 765 14.32 22.06 10.08
C THR A 765 14.58 22.45 11.54
N ALA A 766 15.85 22.73 11.84
CA ALA A 766 16.36 23.30 13.09
C ALA A 766 17.48 24.30 12.79
N SER A 767 17.75 25.22 13.73
CA SER A 767 19.02 25.98 13.68
C SER A 767 20.18 25.03 13.97
N ALA A 768 21.31 25.23 13.29
CA ALA A 768 22.57 24.57 13.63
C ALA A 768 23.02 24.87 15.07
N ASP A 769 22.61 26.01 15.63
CA ASP A 769 22.87 26.38 17.03
C ASP A 769 22.05 25.55 18.06
N ASP A 770 20.95 24.91 17.64
CA ASP A 770 20.08 24.12 18.53
C ASP A 770 19.32 23.01 17.77
N LEU A 771 20.06 21.94 17.49
CA LEU A 771 19.57 20.74 16.80
C LEU A 771 18.67 19.85 17.69
N SER A 772 18.36 20.26 18.92
CA SER A 772 17.34 19.60 19.74
C SER A 772 15.91 19.97 19.34
N LYS A 773 15.73 21.04 18.54
CA LYS A 773 14.44 21.65 18.21
C LYS A 773 14.06 21.54 16.73
N PHE A 774 14.11 20.32 16.18
CA PHE A 774 13.55 20.06 14.85
C PHE A 774 12.04 20.29 14.83
N THR A 775 11.59 21.07 13.84
CA THR A 775 10.17 21.41 13.60
C THR A 775 9.83 21.20 12.13
N LYS A 776 8.57 20.86 11.82
CA LYS A 776 8.13 20.62 10.44
C LYS A 776 8.16 21.91 9.62
N LEU A 777 8.84 21.87 8.48
CA LEU A 777 8.97 22.99 7.54
C LEU A 777 7.73 23.07 6.65
N GLY A 778 6.74 23.85 7.07
CA GLY A 778 5.48 24.01 6.34
C GLY A 778 4.56 22.79 6.48
N GLY A 779 3.79 22.51 5.43
CA GLY A 779 2.89 21.37 5.34
C GLY A 779 3.62 20.03 5.12
N THR A 780 2.86 18.98 4.83
CA THR A 780 3.42 17.75 4.23
C THR A 780 4.02 18.10 2.86
N THR A 781 5.21 17.59 2.56
CA THR A 781 5.92 17.91 1.32
C THR A 781 5.31 17.17 0.13
N TYR A 782 4.99 15.89 0.29
CA TYR A 782 4.25 15.07 -0.68
C TYR A 782 3.61 13.85 0.01
N SER A 783 2.51 13.33 -0.52
CA SER A 783 1.88 12.09 -0.05
C SER A 783 0.90 11.53 -1.10
N PRO A 784 0.79 10.20 -1.27
CA PRO A 784 1.62 9.16 -0.65
C PRO A 784 3.03 9.11 -1.27
N ALA A 785 4.05 8.79 -0.48
CA ALA A 785 5.47 8.87 -0.87
C ALA A 785 6.26 7.61 -0.45
N GLY A 786 7.18 7.15 -1.32
CA GLY A 786 8.07 6.01 -1.08
C GLY A 786 9.54 6.40 -0.91
N GLY A 787 9.95 7.54 -1.47
CA GLY A 787 11.31 8.06 -1.35
C GLY A 787 11.38 9.57 -1.51
N VAL A 788 12.39 10.19 -0.89
CA VAL A 788 12.63 11.64 -0.93
C VAL A 788 14.12 11.95 -1.07
N SER A 789 14.45 12.96 -1.87
CA SER A 789 15.78 13.53 -1.96
C SER A 789 15.72 15.05 -2.05
N THR A 790 16.44 15.73 -1.15
CA THR A 790 16.34 17.17 -0.94
C THR A 790 17.69 17.83 -1.15
N VAL A 791 17.64 19.00 -1.80
CA VAL A 791 18.79 19.85 -2.09
C VAL A 791 18.40 21.32 -1.90
N ILE A 792 19.37 22.19 -1.66
CA ILE A 792 19.14 23.64 -1.56
C ILE A 792 19.91 24.35 -2.66
N SER A 793 19.23 25.28 -3.35
CA SER A 793 19.83 26.23 -4.29
C SER A 793 19.10 27.56 -4.16
N ASN A 794 19.81 28.70 -4.36
CA ASN A 794 19.22 30.04 -4.37
C ASN A 794 18.24 30.35 -3.22
N ARG A 795 18.56 29.89 -1.99
CA ARG A 795 17.72 30.08 -0.78
C ARG A 795 16.33 29.42 -0.88
N VAL A 796 16.18 28.40 -1.72
CA VAL A 796 14.99 27.56 -1.87
C VAL A 796 15.38 26.11 -1.57
N VAL A 797 14.58 25.45 -0.73
CA VAL A 797 14.68 24.02 -0.46
C VAL A 797 13.87 23.30 -1.53
N TYR A 798 14.53 22.44 -2.30
CA TYR A 798 13.93 21.62 -3.35
C TYR A 798 13.89 20.17 -2.90
N SER A 799 12.76 19.50 -3.08
CA SER A 799 12.55 18.11 -2.65
C SER A 799 11.95 17.29 -3.79
N ALA A 800 12.76 16.42 -4.38
CA ALA A 800 12.30 15.42 -5.34
C ALA A 800 11.70 14.24 -4.58
N VAL A 801 10.51 13.82 -5.00
CA VAL A 801 9.66 12.86 -4.30
C VAL A 801 9.14 11.82 -5.28
N VAL A 802 9.18 10.55 -4.88
CA VAL A 802 8.55 9.45 -5.63
C VAL A 802 7.36 8.90 -4.84
N PRO A 803 6.27 8.50 -5.50
CA PRO A 803 5.12 7.91 -4.84
C PRO A 803 5.46 6.58 -4.13
N GLU A 804 4.62 6.15 -3.20
CA GLU A 804 4.86 4.95 -2.39
C GLU A 804 4.78 3.65 -3.21
N VAL A 805 3.87 3.62 -4.19
CA VAL A 805 3.77 2.61 -5.23
C VAL A 805 4.22 3.21 -6.57
N ARG A 806 4.62 2.37 -7.54
CA ARG A 806 5.30 2.80 -8.77
C ARG A 806 4.41 3.71 -9.64
N GLY A 807 4.69 5.00 -9.64
CA GLY A 807 3.95 6.02 -10.39
C GLY A 807 4.78 7.24 -10.75
N THR A 808 4.12 8.29 -11.24
CA THR A 808 4.75 9.56 -11.62
C THR A 808 5.37 10.27 -10.41
N MET A 809 6.64 10.65 -10.52
CA MET A 809 7.31 11.45 -9.49
C MET A 809 6.88 12.93 -9.49
N ASP A 810 7.42 13.71 -8.57
CA ASP A 810 7.23 15.17 -8.54
C ASP A 810 8.44 15.89 -7.91
N VAL A 811 8.51 17.21 -8.04
CA VAL A 811 9.50 18.06 -7.36
C VAL A 811 8.80 19.24 -6.69
N ARG A 812 9.05 19.39 -5.39
CA ARG A 812 8.40 20.33 -4.50
C ARG A 812 9.40 21.36 -3.97
N SER A 813 8.93 22.57 -3.67
CA SER A 813 9.76 23.67 -3.19
C SER A 813 9.17 24.41 -1.99
N TYR A 814 10.07 24.95 -1.16
CA TYR A 814 9.74 25.83 -0.04
C TYR A 814 10.88 26.83 0.19
N LYS A 815 10.59 28.06 0.64
CA LYS A 815 11.64 29.06 0.91
C LYS A 815 12.49 28.64 2.12
N ALA A 816 13.81 28.64 1.98
CA ALA A 816 14.72 28.42 3.09
C ALA A 816 14.57 29.52 4.17
N LEU A 817 14.77 29.16 5.44
CA LEU A 817 14.71 30.08 6.56
C LEU A 817 15.92 31.04 6.52
N ASP A 818 15.67 32.33 6.74
CA ASP A 818 16.72 33.35 6.82
C ASP A 818 17.37 33.30 8.20
N LYS A 819 18.71 33.41 8.23
CA LYS A 819 19.45 33.50 9.49
C LYS A 819 18.97 34.73 10.25
N GLN A 820 18.42 34.54 11.45
CA GLN A 820 18.14 35.67 12.32
C GLN A 820 19.47 36.32 12.70
N ASP A 821 19.66 37.57 12.29
CA ASP A 821 20.76 38.39 12.77
C ASP A 821 20.65 38.52 14.28
N THR A 822 21.49 37.79 15.00
CA THR A 822 21.61 37.87 16.45
C THR A 822 22.35 39.16 16.81
N THR A 823 21.66 40.29 16.65
CA THR A 823 22.12 41.62 17.05
C THR A 823 22.28 41.67 18.56
N LYS A 824 23.43 41.17 19.04
CA LYS A 824 23.88 41.18 20.42
C LYS A 824 23.68 42.59 20.99
N PRO A 825 22.96 42.77 22.11
CA PRO A 825 22.65 44.08 22.65
C PRO A 825 23.91 44.93 22.83
N GLN A 826 24.02 46.01 22.06
CA GLN A 826 25.13 46.95 22.18
C GLN A 826 25.03 47.66 23.54
N PRO A 827 26.10 47.75 24.34
CA PRO A 827 26.04 48.39 25.65
C PRO A 827 25.62 49.86 25.55
N THR A 828 24.53 50.22 26.22
CA THR A 828 23.98 51.58 26.20
C THR A 828 24.87 52.55 26.99
N THR A 829 25.80 53.23 26.32
CA THR A 829 26.59 54.31 26.93
C THR A 829 25.77 55.59 27.07
N THR A 830 25.30 55.87 28.29
CA THR A 830 24.54 57.08 28.63
C THR A 830 25.40 58.34 28.50
N ALA A 831 25.14 59.18 27.50
CA ALA A 831 25.72 60.51 27.35
C ALA A 831 24.61 61.56 27.18
N GLN A 832 24.73 62.69 27.88
CA GLN A 832 23.70 63.74 27.93
C GLN A 832 23.73 64.63 26.67
N ALA A 833 22.56 64.90 26.09
CA ALA A 833 22.43 65.85 24.98
C ALA A 833 22.17 67.28 25.49
N ALA A 834 23.03 68.22 25.10
CA ALA A 834 22.80 69.67 25.25
C ALA A 834 22.07 70.25 24.01
N THR A 835 21.56 71.48 24.09
CA THR A 835 20.44 71.94 23.24
C THR A 835 20.78 73.01 22.18
N LYS A 836 20.10 72.89 21.00
CA LYS A 836 19.75 73.97 20.03
C LYS A 836 20.91 74.62 19.20
N PRO A 837 20.62 75.43 18.13
CA PRO A 837 19.39 75.61 17.31
C PRO A 837 19.55 75.76 15.75
N GLN A 838 18.41 75.68 15.01
CA GLN A 838 18.08 76.37 13.72
C GLN A 838 18.76 75.96 12.39
N PRO A 839 18.26 76.36 11.17
CA PRO A 839 17.01 77.10 10.81
C PRO A 839 16.16 76.62 9.58
N THR A 840 14.83 76.68 9.74
CA THR A 840 13.70 77.06 8.80
C THR A 840 13.78 77.09 7.24
N THR A 841 12.73 76.58 6.55
CA THR A 841 11.69 77.25 5.66
C THR A 841 10.97 76.17 4.77
N THR A 842 9.78 76.30 4.11
CA THR A 842 8.89 77.42 3.70
C THR A 842 7.39 77.03 3.53
N ALA A 843 6.45 77.94 3.86
CA ALA A 843 5.09 78.24 3.31
C ALA A 843 3.94 77.22 2.98
N GLN A 844 2.73 77.54 3.53
CA GLN A 844 1.38 77.70 2.88
C GLN A 844 0.60 76.51 2.24
N ALA A 845 -0.75 76.47 2.15
CA ALA A 845 -1.87 77.15 2.88
C ALA A 845 -3.28 76.57 2.52
N ALA A 846 -4.30 76.86 3.36
CA ALA A 846 -5.77 76.70 3.14
C ALA A 846 -6.35 75.24 3.05
N THR A 847 -7.60 74.91 3.41
CA THR A 847 -8.78 75.70 3.88
C THR A 847 -9.65 74.92 4.91
N LYS A 848 -10.61 75.60 5.58
CA LYS A 848 -11.57 75.13 6.64
C LYS A 848 -13.01 75.08 6.00
N PRO A 849 -14.04 74.25 6.40
CA PRO A 849 -14.58 74.22 7.77
C PRO A 849 -15.30 72.97 8.39
N GLN A 850 -15.46 73.09 9.73
CA GLN A 850 -16.37 72.42 10.70
C GLN A 850 -17.88 72.75 10.42
N PRO A 851 -18.93 72.16 11.09
CA PRO A 851 -19.02 71.96 12.57
C PRO A 851 -19.92 70.82 13.19
N THR A 852 -19.74 70.59 14.51
CA THR A 852 -20.73 70.26 15.61
C THR A 852 -21.76 69.10 15.52
N THR A 853 -21.73 68.07 16.41
CA THR A 853 -22.46 67.85 17.73
C THR A 853 -23.53 66.71 17.63
N THR A 854 -24.15 66.08 18.66
CA THR A 854 -24.38 66.37 20.11
C THR A 854 -24.73 65.10 20.94
N ALA A 855 -24.81 65.21 22.29
CA ALA A 855 -25.45 64.31 23.29
C ALA A 855 -24.77 62.94 23.59
N GLN A 856 -24.59 62.42 24.84
CA GLN A 856 -25.37 62.37 26.11
C GLN A 856 -26.50 61.31 26.15
N ALA A 857 -26.80 60.57 27.24
CA ALA A 857 -26.09 60.19 28.48
C ALA A 857 -26.99 59.22 29.32
N THR A 858 -26.44 58.49 30.32
CA THR A 858 -26.92 58.33 31.76
C THR A 858 -26.70 56.96 32.48
N THR A 859 -26.16 57.07 33.72
CA THR A 859 -26.45 56.33 34.99
C THR A 859 -26.25 54.80 35.23
N LYS A 860 -25.43 54.53 36.27
CA LYS A 860 -25.37 53.45 37.31
C LYS A 860 -26.77 53.24 38.01
N PRO A 861 -27.08 52.21 38.86
CA PRO A 861 -26.15 51.41 39.69
C PRO A 861 -26.46 49.94 40.14
N GLN A 862 -25.46 49.38 40.87
CA GLN A 862 -25.51 48.30 41.91
C GLN A 862 -26.49 48.61 43.09
N PRO A 863 -26.78 47.72 44.09
CA PRO A 863 -25.94 46.71 44.76
C PRO A 863 -26.64 45.30 44.89
N THR A 864 -26.54 44.38 45.88
CA THR A 864 -25.96 44.31 47.26
C THR A 864 -25.80 42.85 47.79
N THR A 865 -24.59 42.46 48.27
CA THR A 865 -24.29 41.47 49.37
C THR A 865 -24.88 40.02 49.32
N THR A 866 -24.53 39.01 50.14
CA THR A 866 -23.75 38.85 51.41
C THR A 866 -23.09 37.41 51.38
N ALA A 867 -22.46 36.74 52.39
CA ALA A 867 -22.29 36.90 53.85
C ALA A 867 -20.90 36.48 54.41
N GLN A 868 -20.83 35.44 55.27
CA GLN A 868 -20.01 35.30 56.51
C GLN A 868 -19.94 33.81 56.94
N THR A 869 -19.16 33.24 57.89
CA THR A 869 -18.07 33.56 58.88
C THR A 869 -17.63 32.22 59.55
N ALA A 870 -16.58 32.03 60.38
CA ALA A 870 -15.23 32.62 60.65
C ALA A 870 -14.65 31.94 61.94
N SER A 871 -13.41 32.29 62.40
CA SER A 871 -12.84 32.00 63.75
C SER A 871 -12.38 30.53 64.01
N ASP A 872 -11.33 30.15 64.77
CA ASP A 872 -10.08 30.74 65.34
C ASP A 872 -9.16 29.53 65.78
N THR A 873 -8.01 29.55 66.50
CA THR A 873 -7.27 30.55 67.33
C THR A 873 -5.74 30.25 67.36
N THR A 874 -4.97 30.98 68.19
CA THR A 874 -3.51 30.93 68.46
C THR A 874 -3.02 29.95 69.55
N GLY A 875 -1.70 29.63 69.62
CA GLY A 875 -1.04 29.17 70.86
C GLY A 875 0.47 28.77 70.79
N ASN A 876 1.37 29.57 71.40
CA ASN A 876 2.82 29.33 71.62
C ASN A 876 3.15 28.01 72.39
N SER A 877 4.39 27.48 72.47
CA SER A 877 5.72 28.13 72.55
C SER A 877 6.91 27.23 72.16
N ASP A 878 7.99 27.86 71.65
CA ASP A 878 9.43 27.81 72.03
C ASP A 878 10.02 26.52 72.68
N ASP A 879 11.26 26.08 72.42
CA ASP A 879 12.43 26.84 71.91
C ASP A 879 13.54 25.95 71.28
N ASN A 880 14.39 26.54 70.42
CA ASN A 880 15.72 26.12 69.92
C ASN A 880 16.06 24.60 69.75
N ASN A 881 16.55 24.14 68.59
CA ASN A 881 17.86 24.53 68.05
C ASN A 881 18.16 23.94 66.64
N GLY A 882 18.78 24.73 65.74
CA GLY A 882 19.71 24.23 64.72
C GLY A 882 19.20 23.65 63.39
N ALA A 883 19.32 24.48 62.33
CA ALA A 883 19.41 24.14 60.89
C ALA A 883 18.13 23.78 60.10
N ASP A 884 18.25 24.01 58.78
CA ASP A 884 17.33 23.75 57.66
C ASP A 884 16.01 24.55 57.65
N ASP A 885 15.96 25.62 56.84
CA ASP A 885 14.78 26.48 56.68
C ASP A 885 14.30 26.52 55.21
N SER A 886 13.23 25.76 54.97
CA SER A 886 12.15 25.88 53.96
C SER A 886 12.48 26.22 52.47
N ALA A 887 11.80 25.61 51.48
CA ALA A 887 10.37 25.27 51.47
C ALA A 887 9.97 24.04 50.61
N LYS A 888 9.20 23.14 51.23
CA LYS A 888 8.03 22.47 50.63
C LYS A 888 6.86 23.48 50.56
N ALA A 889 5.79 23.34 49.78
CA ALA A 889 5.41 22.58 48.57
C ALA A 889 4.21 23.39 47.98
N ASP A 890 3.50 23.08 46.89
CA ASP A 890 3.34 21.90 46.05
C ASP A 890 3.19 22.35 44.60
N ASN A 891 3.55 21.50 43.65
CA ASN A 891 2.93 21.53 42.32
C ASN A 891 2.92 20.10 41.78
N ALA A 892 1.73 19.57 41.49
CA ALA A 892 1.58 18.19 41.05
C ALA A 892 2.18 18.04 39.64
N ALA A 893 3.39 17.49 39.56
CA ALA A 893 4.00 17.14 38.27
C ALA A 893 3.09 16.14 37.55
N ALA A 894 2.60 16.52 36.37
CA ALA A 894 1.77 15.65 35.54
C ALA A 894 2.56 14.37 35.24
N SER A 895 2.01 13.21 35.60
CA SER A 895 2.66 11.92 35.39
C SER A 895 2.80 11.63 33.89
N THR A 896 4.02 11.75 33.38
CA THR A 896 4.34 11.46 31.97
C THR A 896 3.95 10.03 31.63
N ALA A 897 3.08 9.84 30.64
CA ALA A 897 2.68 8.50 30.20
C ALA A 897 3.88 7.72 29.63
N ALA A 898 3.95 6.43 29.94
CA ALA A 898 5.12 5.61 29.63
C ALA A 898 5.01 4.97 28.24
N SER A 899 5.40 5.70 27.19
CA SER A 899 5.56 5.14 25.85
C SER A 899 6.93 4.45 25.68
N GLY A 900 6.91 3.15 25.36
CA GLY A 900 8.14 2.39 25.11
C GLY A 900 7.94 0.86 25.13
N SER A 901 8.82 0.13 24.45
CA SER A 901 8.87 -1.33 24.45
C SER A 901 9.47 -1.89 25.75
N LEU A 902 8.90 -2.97 26.28
CA LEU A 902 9.33 -3.59 27.54
C LEU A 902 10.34 -4.72 27.29
N ASN A 903 11.26 -4.93 28.23
CA ASN A 903 12.15 -6.09 28.23
C ASN A 903 11.41 -7.31 28.76
N VAL A 904 11.06 -8.24 27.86
CA VAL A 904 10.31 -9.45 28.21
C VAL A 904 11.25 -10.59 28.59
N SER A 905 11.04 -11.17 29.77
CA SER A 905 11.74 -12.38 30.24
C SER A 905 10.75 -13.52 30.56
N GLY A 906 9.87 -13.82 29.61
CA GLY A 906 8.93 -14.95 29.63
C GLY A 906 8.99 -15.68 28.30
N ILE A 907 9.09 -17.02 28.31
CA ILE A 907 9.43 -17.80 27.10
C ILE A 907 8.28 -17.82 26.07
N ASN A 908 7.04 -17.66 26.52
CA ASN A 908 5.82 -17.91 25.71
C ASN A 908 4.84 -16.72 25.64
N ALA A 909 5.20 -15.51 26.08
CA ALA A 909 4.34 -14.33 25.94
C ALA A 909 5.11 -13.00 26.00
N THR A 910 4.66 -11.97 25.26
CA THR A 910 5.21 -10.60 25.25
C THR A 910 4.12 -9.57 25.60
N VAL A 911 4.54 -8.34 25.92
CA VAL A 911 3.63 -7.22 26.22
C VAL A 911 4.12 -5.91 25.58
N SER A 912 3.19 -5.11 25.07
CA SER A 912 3.43 -3.72 24.67
C SER A 912 2.42 -2.78 25.34
N VAL A 913 2.84 -1.55 25.60
CA VAL A 913 2.08 -0.55 26.36
C VAL A 913 1.61 0.54 25.41
N LYS A 914 0.29 0.83 25.42
CA LYS A 914 -0.29 1.89 24.59
C LYS A 914 0.09 3.27 25.12
N ASN A 915 0.18 4.25 24.21
CA ASN A 915 0.45 5.63 24.59
C ASN A 915 -0.70 6.17 25.47
N GLY A 916 -0.36 6.75 26.63
CA GLY A 916 -1.33 7.15 27.66
C GLY A 916 -1.42 6.20 28.86
N THR A 917 -1.00 4.93 28.74
CA THR A 917 -1.05 3.97 29.87
C THR A 917 0.03 4.27 30.92
N VAL A 918 -0.32 4.15 32.20
CA VAL A 918 0.55 4.43 33.35
C VAL A 918 0.72 3.17 34.21
N ILE A 919 1.92 2.58 34.21
CA ILE A 919 2.27 1.45 35.08
C ILE A 919 2.68 1.96 36.45
N LYS A 920 2.21 1.30 37.51
CA LYS A 920 2.39 1.68 38.92
C LYS A 920 2.93 0.54 39.77
N ASN A 921 3.69 0.88 40.80
CA ASN A 921 4.10 -0.07 41.84
C ASN A 921 3.04 -0.19 42.95
N ALA A 922 3.27 -1.07 43.93
CA ALA A 922 2.38 -1.29 45.07
C ALA A 922 2.14 -0.05 45.98
N ALA A 923 2.92 1.03 45.82
CA ALA A 923 2.70 2.31 46.49
C ALA A 923 1.92 3.33 45.62
N GLY A 924 1.43 2.91 44.45
CA GLY A 924 0.70 3.76 43.49
C GLY A 924 1.59 4.69 42.65
N ILE A 925 2.92 4.62 42.82
CA ILE A 925 3.89 5.49 42.15
C ILE A 925 4.17 4.93 40.74
N ALA A 926 4.15 5.81 39.74
CA ALA A 926 4.44 5.45 38.35
C ALA A 926 5.87 4.92 38.18
N VAL A 927 6.04 3.87 37.38
CA VAL A 927 7.35 3.25 37.09
C VAL A 927 7.71 3.35 35.61
N ASN A 928 8.98 3.66 35.32
CA ASN A 928 9.48 3.71 33.95
C ASN A 928 9.52 2.30 33.33
N SER A 929 9.03 2.18 32.10
CA SER A 929 8.82 0.91 31.37
C SER A 929 10.06 0.03 31.23
N GLY A 930 11.26 0.60 31.26
CA GLY A 930 12.53 -0.13 31.18
C GLY A 930 12.81 -1.13 32.32
N ASN A 931 12.07 -1.06 33.44
CA ASN A 931 12.22 -1.94 34.60
C ASN A 931 11.01 -2.88 34.81
N VAL A 932 10.15 -3.05 33.80
CA VAL A 932 8.88 -3.81 33.88
C VAL A 932 8.94 -5.07 33.02
N TYR A 933 8.51 -6.20 33.58
CA TYR A 933 8.57 -7.53 33.00
C TYR A 933 7.21 -8.22 33.04
N LEU A 934 6.88 -9.01 32.02
CA LEU A 934 5.70 -9.89 32.03
C LEU A 934 6.08 -11.28 32.56
N ARG A 935 5.41 -11.73 33.64
CA ARG A 935 5.53 -13.10 34.14
C ARG A 935 4.27 -13.87 33.71
N ALA A 936 4.40 -14.67 32.66
CA ALA A 936 3.35 -15.57 32.17
C ALA A 936 3.71 -17.02 32.52
N ILE A 937 2.89 -17.67 33.34
CA ILE A 937 3.13 -19.03 33.87
C ILE A 937 2.06 -20.00 33.32
N PRO A 938 2.44 -20.93 32.42
CA PRO A 938 1.53 -21.98 31.96
C PRO A 938 1.10 -22.89 33.11
N LYS A 939 -0.20 -23.12 33.28
CA LYS A 939 -0.76 -23.96 34.35
C LYS A 939 -1.31 -25.27 33.80
N THR A 940 -0.98 -26.38 34.47
CA THR A 940 -1.60 -27.68 34.22
C THR A 940 -3.07 -27.70 34.69
N ALA A 941 -3.90 -28.52 34.06
CA ALA A 941 -5.36 -28.51 34.17
C ALA A 941 -5.92 -29.10 35.50
N GLY A 942 -5.41 -28.61 36.64
CA GLY A 942 -5.82 -28.99 37.99
C GLY A 942 -5.39 -27.96 39.04
N GLN A 943 -5.32 -26.69 38.66
CA GLN A 943 -5.16 -25.55 39.58
C GLN A 943 -6.45 -24.74 39.62
N SER A 944 -6.75 -24.17 40.80
CA SER A 944 -7.97 -23.43 41.14
C SER A 944 -8.40 -22.40 40.09
N GLU A 945 -7.45 -21.69 39.49
CA GLU A 945 -7.68 -20.61 38.53
C GLU A 945 -8.14 -21.15 37.17
N ALA A 946 -7.62 -22.32 36.77
CA ALA A 946 -8.06 -23.03 35.56
C ALA A 946 -9.42 -23.73 35.75
N ASP A 947 -9.76 -24.13 36.98
CA ASP A 947 -11.12 -24.58 37.31
C ASP A 947 -12.11 -23.40 37.28
N ARG A 948 -11.72 -22.21 37.77
CA ARG A 948 -12.54 -20.99 37.68
C ARG A 948 -12.84 -20.57 36.24
N ILE A 949 -11.89 -20.63 35.31
CA ILE A 949 -12.16 -20.36 33.89
C ILE A 949 -13.18 -21.37 33.32
N ARG A 950 -13.01 -22.67 33.57
CA ARG A 950 -13.97 -23.70 33.13
C ARG A 950 -15.36 -23.51 33.74
N GLN A 951 -15.43 -23.11 35.02
CA GLN A 951 -16.69 -22.78 35.68
C GLN A 951 -17.33 -21.51 35.09
N ALA A 952 -16.54 -20.50 34.69
CA ALA A 952 -17.04 -19.29 34.05
C ALA A 952 -17.61 -19.57 32.65
N VAL A 953 -16.95 -20.40 31.83
CA VAL A 953 -17.48 -20.89 30.54
C VAL A 953 -18.86 -21.55 30.73
N ALA A 954 -18.95 -22.47 31.70
CA ALA A 954 -20.20 -23.18 32.01
C ALA A 954 -21.30 -22.26 32.56
N ASN A 955 -20.97 -21.35 33.49
CA ASN A 955 -21.92 -20.41 34.09
C ASN A 955 -22.49 -19.39 33.10
N GLN A 956 -21.71 -19.01 32.07
CA GLN A 956 -22.15 -18.14 30.97
C GLN A 956 -22.70 -18.94 29.78
N ASN A 957 -22.84 -20.27 29.94
CA ASN A 957 -23.47 -21.18 28.98
C ASN A 957 -22.88 -21.08 27.56
N MET A 958 -21.56 -20.85 27.46
CA MET A 958 -20.86 -20.55 26.20
C MET A 958 -20.52 -21.85 25.45
N ASP A 959 -20.89 -21.92 24.17
CA ASP A 959 -20.43 -22.99 23.29
C ASP A 959 -19.06 -22.64 22.68
N LEU A 960 -18.03 -23.38 23.11
CA LEU A 960 -16.67 -23.33 22.55
C LEU A 960 -16.35 -24.63 21.76
N GLY A 961 -17.33 -25.51 21.57
CA GLY A 961 -17.17 -26.81 20.92
C GLY A 961 -16.08 -27.69 21.56
N ASN A 962 -15.46 -28.54 20.74
CA ASN A 962 -14.37 -29.44 21.15
C ASN A 962 -12.99 -28.73 21.22
N MET A 963 -12.92 -27.46 21.61
CA MET A 963 -11.64 -26.76 21.78
C MET A 963 -10.82 -27.34 22.94
N GLN A 964 -9.51 -27.45 22.74
CA GLN A 964 -8.51 -27.67 23.78
C GLN A 964 -8.12 -26.34 24.42
N PHE A 965 -7.55 -26.38 25.62
CA PHE A 965 -7.21 -25.17 26.40
C PHE A 965 -5.79 -25.24 26.97
N VAL A 966 -5.02 -24.16 26.82
CA VAL A 966 -3.80 -23.90 27.61
C VAL A 966 -4.05 -22.69 28.51
N TYR A 967 -3.85 -22.85 29.81
CA TYR A 967 -4.13 -21.84 30.83
C TYR A 967 -2.86 -21.07 31.21
N TYR A 968 -2.99 -19.75 31.39
CA TYR A 968 -1.90 -18.87 31.79
C TYR A 968 -2.32 -18.01 32.99
N GLU A 969 -1.47 -18.00 34.02
CA GLU A 969 -1.45 -16.91 34.99
C GLU A 969 -0.51 -15.84 34.44
N VAL A 970 -0.96 -14.58 34.39
CA VAL A 970 -0.23 -13.47 33.77
C VAL A 970 -0.24 -12.27 34.70
N GLU A 971 0.94 -11.75 35.00
CA GLU A 971 1.15 -10.59 35.87
C GLU A 971 2.31 -9.73 35.36
N LEU A 972 2.27 -8.42 35.66
CA LEU A 972 3.44 -7.55 35.49
C LEU A 972 4.23 -7.53 36.79
N VAL A 973 5.56 -7.55 36.68
CA VAL A 973 6.48 -7.46 37.82
C VAL A 973 7.64 -6.51 37.54
N ASP A 974 8.26 -5.97 38.60
CA ASP A 974 9.49 -5.20 38.49
C ASP A 974 10.74 -6.10 38.34
N ALA A 975 11.92 -5.47 38.21
CA ALA A 975 13.21 -6.15 38.12
C ALA A 975 13.59 -7.02 39.34
N ALA A 976 12.88 -6.89 40.47
CA ALA A 976 13.04 -7.72 41.66
C ALA A 976 11.92 -8.78 41.81
N GLY A 977 10.95 -8.82 40.88
CA GLY A 977 9.86 -9.78 40.86
C GLY A 977 8.61 -9.35 41.66
N ASN A 978 8.53 -8.09 42.11
CA ASN A 978 7.38 -7.55 42.85
C ASN A 978 6.23 -7.21 41.88
N PRO A 979 4.96 -7.49 42.19
CA PRO A 979 3.82 -7.17 41.33
C PRO A 979 3.64 -5.67 41.03
N LEU A 980 3.19 -5.39 39.82
CA LEU A 980 2.87 -4.05 39.30
C LEU A 980 1.43 -4.00 38.77
N THR A 981 0.82 -2.82 38.81
CA THR A 981 -0.49 -2.53 38.22
C THR A 981 -0.37 -1.52 37.09
N PHE A 982 -1.45 -1.28 36.34
CA PHE A 982 -1.48 -0.26 35.29
C PHE A 982 -2.88 0.35 35.17
N ASP A 983 -2.92 1.62 34.81
CA ASP A 983 -4.15 2.32 34.40
C ASP A 983 -4.03 2.63 32.90
N GLY A 984 -5.02 2.20 32.10
CA GLY A 984 -4.98 2.25 30.64
C GLY A 984 -4.96 0.84 30.04
N ASN A 985 -4.56 0.72 28.77
CA ASN A 985 -4.53 -0.56 28.05
C ASN A 985 -3.09 -1.06 27.79
N ILE A 986 -2.93 -2.38 27.75
CA ILE A 986 -1.72 -3.08 27.28
C ILE A 986 -2.11 -4.14 26.26
N THR A 987 -1.25 -4.41 25.29
CA THR A 987 -1.41 -5.55 24.37
C THR A 987 -0.55 -6.70 24.87
N VAL A 988 -1.18 -7.84 25.18
CA VAL A 988 -0.50 -9.09 25.55
C VAL A 988 -0.51 -10.02 24.33
N THR A 989 0.65 -10.56 23.97
CA THR A 989 0.78 -11.55 22.90
C THR A 989 1.21 -12.88 23.49
N PHE A 990 0.42 -13.94 23.26
CA PHE A 990 0.77 -15.29 23.67
C PHE A 990 1.37 -16.07 22.49
N ALA A 991 2.43 -16.83 22.70
CA ALA A 991 2.93 -17.77 21.69
C ALA A 991 1.91 -18.89 21.42
N TYR A 992 1.92 -19.43 20.21
CA TYR A 992 1.07 -20.57 19.84
C TYR A 992 1.25 -21.76 20.79
N PRO A 993 0.16 -22.46 21.20
CA PRO A 993 0.23 -23.77 21.85
C PRO A 993 1.15 -24.75 21.10
N GLU A 994 1.90 -25.58 21.83
CA GLU A 994 2.94 -26.43 21.26
C GLU A 994 2.37 -27.40 20.19
N GLY A 995 2.86 -27.26 18.96
CA GLY A 995 2.42 -28.07 17.82
C GLY A 995 1.24 -27.49 17.02
N THR A 996 0.80 -26.27 17.30
CA THR A 996 -0.25 -25.55 16.57
C THR A 996 0.30 -24.36 15.77
N ASP A 997 -0.42 -23.95 14.73
CA ASP A 997 -0.14 -22.73 13.95
C ASP A 997 -1.43 -22.10 13.39
N ALA A 998 -1.34 -20.86 12.90
CA ALA A 998 -2.44 -20.10 12.32
C ALA A 998 -3.01 -20.65 11.00
N GLN A 999 -2.35 -21.61 10.35
CA GLN A 999 -2.81 -22.18 9.07
C GLN A 999 -3.65 -23.44 9.30
N THR A 1000 -3.46 -24.11 10.45
CA THR A 1000 -4.06 -25.41 10.77
C THR A 1000 -4.92 -25.40 12.02
N TYR A 1001 -4.93 -24.32 12.82
CA TYR A 1001 -5.74 -24.19 14.03
C TYR A 1001 -6.49 -22.86 14.09
N THR A 1002 -7.70 -22.90 14.65
CA THR A 1002 -8.48 -21.72 15.04
C THR A 1002 -8.30 -21.46 16.54
N PHE A 1003 -8.27 -20.18 16.94
CA PHE A 1003 -7.94 -19.75 18.30
C PHE A 1003 -8.95 -18.72 18.84
N LYS A 1004 -9.20 -18.75 20.15
CA LYS A 1004 -9.79 -17.68 20.96
C LYS A 1004 -8.93 -17.46 22.20
N VAL A 1005 -8.91 -16.25 22.75
CA VAL A 1005 -8.30 -15.97 24.05
C VAL A 1005 -9.41 -15.65 25.05
N LEU A 1006 -9.57 -16.50 26.06
CA LEU A 1006 -10.50 -16.30 27.15
C LEU A 1006 -9.78 -15.52 28.26
N HIS A 1007 -10.39 -14.45 28.77
CA HIS A 1007 -9.86 -13.64 29.87
C HIS A 1007 -10.89 -13.55 30.99
N LEU A 1008 -10.58 -14.14 32.16
CA LEU A 1008 -11.47 -14.13 33.32
C LEU A 1008 -11.26 -12.85 34.13
N LEU A 1009 -12.02 -11.80 33.81
CA LEU A 1009 -11.97 -10.49 34.47
C LEU A 1009 -12.11 -10.62 36.00
N LYS A 1010 -11.59 -9.65 36.74
CA LYS A 1010 -11.68 -9.63 38.22
C LYS A 1010 -13.12 -9.55 38.73
N SER A 1011 -14.05 -9.12 37.90
CA SER A 1011 -15.51 -9.17 38.13
C SER A 1011 -16.09 -10.59 38.18
N GLY A 1012 -15.37 -11.60 37.65
CA GLY A 1012 -15.84 -12.97 37.47
C GLY A 1012 -16.56 -13.23 36.14
N VAL A 1013 -16.73 -12.21 35.30
CA VAL A 1013 -17.18 -12.34 33.90
C VAL A 1013 -16.03 -12.91 33.04
N LEU A 1014 -16.35 -13.74 32.06
CA LEU A 1014 -15.37 -14.25 31.11
C LEU A 1014 -15.50 -13.47 29.80
N ASP A 1015 -14.48 -12.68 29.49
CA ASP A 1015 -14.33 -12.08 28.18
C ASP A 1015 -13.75 -13.11 27.20
N VAL A 1016 -14.18 -13.07 25.94
CA VAL A 1016 -13.82 -14.05 24.90
C VAL A 1016 -13.39 -13.29 23.67
N MET A 1017 -12.08 -13.13 23.58
CA MET A 1017 -11.40 -12.22 22.66
C MET A 1017 -10.95 -12.99 21.42
N ASP A 1018 -11.22 -12.42 20.24
CA ASP A 1018 -10.56 -12.83 19.00
C ASP A 1018 -9.16 -12.21 18.96
N PRO A 1019 -8.08 -13.03 19.01
CA PRO A 1019 -6.72 -12.49 18.98
C PRO A 1019 -6.35 -12.02 17.57
N TYR A 1020 -5.62 -10.91 17.48
CA TYR A 1020 -4.91 -10.56 16.27
C TYR A 1020 -3.76 -11.56 16.06
N VAL A 1021 -3.78 -12.24 14.91
CA VAL A 1021 -2.93 -13.38 14.62
C VAL A 1021 -1.67 -12.91 13.88
N ILE A 1022 -0.49 -13.13 14.47
CA ILE A 1022 0.81 -12.74 13.90
C ILE A 1022 1.76 -13.94 13.78
N SER A 1023 2.87 -13.79 13.06
CA SER A 1023 3.87 -14.86 12.87
C SER A 1023 4.37 -15.51 14.17
N ASP A 1024 4.37 -14.73 15.25
CA ASP A 1024 5.01 -15.08 16.51
C ASP A 1024 4.00 -15.45 17.62
N GLY A 1025 2.69 -15.28 17.38
CA GLY A 1025 1.65 -15.57 18.37
C GLY A 1025 0.28 -14.92 18.14
N LEU A 1026 -0.46 -14.81 19.24
CA LEU A 1026 -1.86 -14.39 19.35
C LEU A 1026 -1.96 -13.15 20.26
N SER A 1027 -2.26 -11.99 19.70
CA SER A 1027 -2.26 -10.70 20.42
C SER A 1027 -3.67 -10.25 20.83
N VAL A 1028 -3.85 -9.85 22.09
CA VAL A 1028 -5.09 -9.24 22.61
C VAL A 1028 -4.78 -7.95 23.37
N GLU A 1029 -5.70 -6.98 23.36
CA GLU A 1029 -5.59 -5.76 24.15
C GLU A 1029 -6.48 -5.83 25.40
N VAL A 1030 -5.90 -5.53 26.56
CA VAL A 1030 -6.56 -5.67 27.87
C VAL A 1030 -6.34 -4.45 28.75
N SER A 1031 -7.38 -4.08 29.50
CA SER A 1031 -7.38 -3.01 30.51
C SER A 1031 -7.07 -3.51 31.92
N GLU A 1032 -7.01 -4.83 32.13
CA GLU A 1032 -6.49 -5.44 33.35
C GLU A 1032 -5.80 -6.78 33.07
N LEU A 1033 -5.00 -7.25 34.04
CA LEU A 1033 -4.47 -8.62 34.05
C LEU A 1033 -5.16 -9.46 35.12
N SER A 1034 -5.53 -10.67 34.70
CA SER A 1034 -6.19 -11.74 35.46
C SER A 1034 -6.00 -13.07 34.69
N PRO A 1035 -6.47 -14.24 35.16
CA PRO A 1035 -6.22 -15.51 34.48
C PRO A 1035 -6.73 -15.58 33.04
N PHE A 1036 -5.90 -16.14 32.14
CA PHE A 1036 -6.20 -16.33 30.72
C PHE A 1036 -6.25 -17.82 30.34
N ALA A 1037 -6.93 -18.13 29.24
CA ALA A 1037 -6.80 -19.40 28.54
C ALA A 1037 -6.80 -19.20 27.02
N ILE A 1038 -5.86 -19.83 26.30
CA ILE A 1038 -5.95 -19.97 24.85
C ILE A 1038 -6.84 -21.19 24.59
N ALA A 1039 -8.00 -20.96 23.97
CA ALA A 1039 -8.88 -22.00 23.45
C ALA A 1039 -8.55 -22.25 21.98
N TYR A 1040 -8.39 -23.50 21.56
CA TYR A 1040 -7.99 -23.83 20.19
C TYR A 1040 -8.54 -25.17 19.70
N LYS A 1041 -8.85 -25.25 18.41
CA LYS A 1041 -9.18 -26.51 17.72
C LYS A 1041 -8.53 -26.52 16.34
N GLU A 1042 -8.22 -27.71 15.84
CA GLU A 1042 -7.80 -27.89 14.45
C GLU A 1042 -8.85 -27.24 13.54
N ALA A 1043 -8.41 -26.42 12.58
CA ALA A 1043 -9.28 -25.73 11.66
C ALA A 1043 -10.02 -26.80 10.86
N ALA A 1044 -11.35 -26.81 10.98
CA ALA A 1044 -12.14 -27.89 10.41
C ALA A 1044 -11.99 -27.90 8.89
N SER A 1045 -11.65 -29.06 8.33
CA SER A 1045 -11.58 -29.27 6.88
C SER A 1045 -12.99 -29.39 6.33
N GLU A 1046 -13.73 -28.28 6.33
CA GLU A 1046 -15.17 -28.28 6.09
C GLU A 1046 -15.52 -28.53 4.63
N VAL A 1047 -15.80 -29.81 4.36
CA VAL A 1047 -16.85 -30.21 3.42
C VAL A 1047 -18.15 -29.56 3.90
N VAL A 1048 -18.44 -28.36 3.40
CA VAL A 1048 -19.60 -27.56 3.80
C VAL A 1048 -20.89 -28.34 3.58
N GLN A 1049 -21.68 -28.52 4.65
CA GLN A 1049 -23.07 -28.95 4.51
C GLN A 1049 -23.94 -27.72 4.19
N THR A 1050 -24.70 -27.81 3.10
CA THR A 1050 -25.49 -26.72 2.55
C THR A 1050 -26.70 -26.37 3.41
N GLY A 1051 -26.87 -25.10 3.78
CA GLY A 1051 -28.05 -24.57 4.44
C GLY A 1051 -28.28 -23.09 4.13
N GLU A 1052 -29.40 -22.80 3.46
CA GLU A 1052 -29.93 -21.46 3.13
C GLU A 1052 -29.13 -20.63 2.10
N ASN A 1053 -29.79 -19.60 1.51
CA ASN A 1053 -29.38 -18.99 0.24
C ASN A 1053 -29.05 -17.49 0.37
N VAL A 1054 -27.78 -17.12 0.19
CA VAL A 1054 -27.37 -15.81 -0.36
C VAL A 1054 -26.12 -16.02 -1.22
N SER A 1055 -26.10 -15.48 -2.45
CA SER A 1055 -24.98 -15.61 -3.40
C SER A 1055 -24.08 -14.38 -3.38
N SER A 1056 -22.79 -14.54 -3.06
CA SER A 1056 -21.73 -13.53 -3.27
C SER A 1056 -20.37 -14.21 -3.46
N THR A 1057 -20.20 -14.93 -4.58
CA THR A 1057 -18.96 -15.63 -4.92
C THR A 1057 -17.78 -14.67 -5.04
N GLN A 1058 -16.68 -15.00 -4.37
CA GLN A 1058 -15.37 -14.36 -4.56
C GLN A 1058 -14.80 -14.72 -5.94
N THR A 1059 -14.17 -13.75 -6.61
CA THR A 1059 -13.43 -13.93 -7.87
C THR A 1059 -11.93 -14.15 -7.58
N GLY A 1060 -11.20 -14.66 -8.56
CA GLY A 1060 -9.96 -15.44 -8.36
C GLY A 1060 -8.66 -14.76 -8.79
N ASP A 1061 -8.74 -13.46 -9.08
CA ASP A 1061 -7.87 -12.84 -10.07
C ASP A 1061 -6.41 -12.67 -9.65
N ARG A 1062 -5.54 -12.82 -10.65
CA ARG A 1062 -4.08 -12.77 -10.49
C ARG A 1062 -3.46 -11.95 -11.59
N THR A 1063 -2.85 -10.83 -11.18
CA THR A 1063 -2.20 -9.83 -12.02
C THR A 1063 -1.30 -10.49 -13.09
N PRO A 1064 -1.38 -10.10 -14.38
CA PRO A 1064 -0.83 -10.87 -15.51
C PRO A 1064 0.71 -11.06 -15.55
N VAL A 1065 1.45 -10.48 -14.60
CA VAL A 1065 2.91 -10.60 -14.44
C VAL A 1065 3.41 -12.05 -14.40
N VAL A 1066 2.59 -12.99 -13.91
CA VAL A 1066 2.96 -14.42 -13.78
C VAL A 1066 2.93 -15.17 -15.12
N ILE A 1067 2.05 -14.79 -16.05
CA ILE A 1067 1.75 -15.56 -17.27
C ILE A 1067 2.95 -15.55 -18.23
N LEU A 1068 3.61 -14.40 -18.35
CA LEU A 1068 4.78 -14.23 -19.22
C LEU A 1068 5.96 -15.13 -18.80
N MET A 1069 6.12 -15.39 -17.49
CA MET A 1069 7.17 -16.28 -16.97
C MET A 1069 6.94 -17.76 -17.35
N ALA A 1070 5.69 -18.21 -17.40
CA ALA A 1070 5.35 -19.61 -17.64
C ALA A 1070 5.60 -20.02 -19.11
N LEU A 1071 5.19 -19.20 -20.07
CA LEU A 1071 5.35 -19.47 -21.51
C LEU A 1071 6.84 -19.49 -21.94
N ILE A 1072 7.69 -18.67 -21.31
CA ILE A 1072 9.15 -18.67 -21.53
C ILE A 1072 9.76 -20.01 -21.09
N ALA A 1073 9.31 -20.56 -19.95
CA ALA A 1073 9.84 -21.81 -19.41
C ALA A 1073 9.53 -23.03 -20.28
N VAL A 1074 8.33 -23.12 -20.88
CA VAL A 1074 7.96 -24.20 -21.80
C VAL A 1074 8.78 -24.13 -23.09
N SER A 1075 8.98 -22.91 -23.63
CA SER A 1075 9.75 -22.67 -24.85
C SER A 1075 11.22 -23.09 -24.71
N ALA A 1076 11.84 -22.85 -23.55
CA ALA A 1076 13.23 -23.24 -23.28
C ALA A 1076 13.43 -24.78 -23.25
N ALA A 1077 12.41 -25.56 -22.87
CA ALA A 1077 12.51 -27.01 -22.77
C ALA A 1077 12.59 -27.72 -24.13
N VAL A 1078 12.02 -27.14 -25.20
CA VAL A 1078 12.05 -27.70 -26.56
C VAL A 1078 13.38 -27.40 -27.26
N LEU A 1079 14.02 -26.26 -26.94
CA LEU A 1079 15.33 -25.86 -27.48
C LEU A 1079 16.51 -26.65 -26.88
N LEU A 1080 16.37 -27.23 -25.70
CA LEU A 1080 17.41 -28.02 -25.02
C LEU A 1080 17.17 -29.53 -25.20
N GLY A 1081 17.54 -30.06 -26.37
CA GLY A 1081 17.34 -31.46 -26.73
C GLY A 1081 18.11 -32.47 -25.86
N ILE A 1082 17.50 -32.97 -24.79
CA ILE A 1082 18.05 -34.02 -23.92
C ILE A 1082 17.71 -35.40 -24.47
N THR A 1083 18.68 -36.07 -25.10
CA THR A 1083 18.55 -37.48 -25.54
C THR A 1083 18.44 -38.44 -24.35
N TYR A 1084 17.33 -39.17 -24.27
CA TYR A 1084 17.03 -40.10 -23.17
C TYR A 1084 17.80 -41.44 -23.33
N SER A 1085 18.88 -41.63 -22.57
CA SER A 1085 19.68 -42.85 -22.61
C SER A 1085 19.25 -43.86 -21.53
N SER A 1086 18.50 -44.90 -21.93
CA SER A 1086 18.06 -45.97 -21.02
C SER A 1086 19.20 -46.90 -20.59
N LYS A 1087 19.18 -47.35 -19.32
CA LYS A 1087 20.00 -48.50 -18.87
C LYS A 1087 19.40 -49.23 -17.66
N ASN A 1088 19.19 -50.53 -17.81
CA ASN A 1088 18.55 -51.41 -16.84
C ASN A 1088 19.48 -51.87 -15.70
N ARG A 1089 18.92 -52.00 -14.48
CA ARG A 1089 19.04 -53.15 -13.54
C ARG A 1089 18.10 -52.89 -12.35
N LYS A 1090 17.02 -53.64 -12.15
CA LYS A 1090 16.90 -55.01 -11.59
C LYS A 1090 17.37 -55.14 -10.13
N SER A 1091 16.37 -55.24 -9.23
CA SER A 1091 16.21 -56.19 -8.12
C SER A 1091 17.41 -56.57 -7.23
N GLU A 1092 17.25 -56.45 -5.91
CA GLU A 1092 16.84 -57.61 -5.07
C GLU A 1092 16.43 -57.21 -3.63
N ARG A 1093 15.44 -57.94 -3.10
CA ARG A 1093 14.94 -58.00 -1.70
C ARG A 1093 14.50 -56.70 -1.02
#